data_AF-A0A954VAP8-F1
#
_entry.id   AF-A0A954VAP8-F1
#
_cell.length_a   1.000
_cell.length_b   1.000
_cell.length_c   1.000
_cell.angle_alpha   90.00
_cell.angle_beta   90.00
_cell.angle_gamma   90.00
#
_symmetry.space_group_name_H-M   'P 1'
#
loop_
_entity.id
_entity.type
_entity.pdbx_description
1 polymer ?
#
loop_
_entity_poly.entity_id
_entity_poly.type
_entity_poly.pdbx_seq_one_letter_code
_entity_poly.pdbx_strand_id
1 'polypeptide(L)'
;MSLQIWSSLSQWLATVANRRLHKKSDLGWRKSTRKFEWNGSYELEARMVLSGVPPTISAIPDITIAEDHASPELLFTVKDPDTPASELVITTHSSNTVLIPADNISLESHGSDHLLRIRPADDKYGGPATVEVRVSDGTNTAKEAIRVTVTPVNDPPTTVGLLDVRATSGGAATVIDLFKAFDDLEDADNQLTYSVTGNSNPALFSSIAIDQRAGTLTLKTAPSANGTAELTLRATDRQGAYVERSSAQRTVPVYYRFYGSEGVDYPELRELGLQPLTFVSYFALFDRKDNVYDFSDFRESKLTWALSDFFADVDPSIPVSVNIELHDYDNSVQGRNNLAEVIHLAQRIRPDLEFGYYSLLPERNWWVPIQYDKLQRDLAAGLTTWYTNRAEALTNAYIDWTKRNAAYRTQALSPQVGGGTLAGRVDSIQPSLYTFYRSQLAKRKESVGVTFNGTTDTILSIGHSFHDGDAIRFVTPNLPLGLNITTTYFVLNANEDSFQLALESQAGAVNFAAGSARANIAFPWTPYEADPDVANWDVYAQYNIAEARKFNKPVYAWLSPSMAGAGVIHLDEQFFLQQLRTTAALADGVILWEPSLRTEDFHLSQDWYRALKTFMKENTSPDTALKVTVVPPSSTITTKTIPTIKLKEDSAGSAIDLDAY
;
A
#
# COMPACT_ATOMS: atom_id res chain seq x y z
N MET A 1 -21.07 35.84 48.38
CA MET A 1 -20.45 36.58 49.50
C MET A 1 -21.24 37.85 49.80
N SER A 2 -21.36 38.15 51.08
CA SER A 2 -22.31 39.02 51.77
C SER A 2 -22.12 40.53 51.58
N LEU A 3 -23.25 41.27 51.61
CA LEU A 3 -23.58 42.60 52.19
C LEU A 3 -22.54 43.75 52.37
N GLN A 4 -21.25 43.55 52.15
CA GLN A 4 -20.17 44.50 52.46
C GLN A 4 -19.82 45.46 51.31
N ILE A 5 -20.32 45.18 50.10
CA ILE A 5 -20.05 45.99 48.90
C ILE A 5 -21.01 47.19 48.80
N TRP A 6 -22.21 47.10 49.40
CA TRP A 6 -23.23 48.15 49.31
C TRP A 6 -22.91 49.41 50.14
N SER A 7 -22.21 49.30 51.27
CA SER A 7 -21.85 50.49 52.08
C SER A 7 -20.74 51.34 51.46
N SER A 8 -19.84 50.70 50.69
CA SER A 8 -18.66 51.33 50.11
C SER A 8 -19.00 52.17 48.88
N LEU A 9 -20.00 51.74 48.09
CA LEU A 9 -20.46 52.45 46.90
C LEU A 9 -21.26 53.71 47.26
N SER A 10 -22.07 53.67 48.33
CA SER A 10 -22.80 54.84 48.83
C SER A 10 -21.88 55.92 49.39
N GLN A 11 -20.78 55.54 50.04
CA GLN A 11 -19.77 56.50 50.54
C GLN A 11 -18.95 57.12 49.41
N TRP A 12 -18.68 56.38 48.34
CA TRP A 12 -17.96 56.91 47.19
C TRP A 12 -18.80 57.93 46.40
N LEU A 13 -20.08 57.65 46.13
CA LEU A 13 -20.98 58.58 45.43
C LEU A 13 -21.22 59.88 46.22
N ALA A 14 -21.31 59.81 47.56
CA ALA A 14 -21.38 60.99 48.42
C ALA A 14 -20.10 61.85 48.38
N THR A 15 -18.94 61.22 48.15
CA THR A 15 -17.64 61.89 48.06
C THR A 15 -17.43 62.58 46.69
N VAL A 16 -17.94 62.00 45.61
CA VAL A 16 -17.89 62.58 44.25
C VAL A 16 -18.82 63.80 44.13
N ALA A 17 -20.01 63.75 44.74
CA ALA A 17 -20.94 64.88 44.77
C ALA A 17 -20.36 66.11 45.51
N ASN A 18 -19.50 65.91 46.52
CA ASN A 18 -18.93 66.99 47.32
C ASN A 18 -17.63 67.62 46.75
N ARG A 19 -16.98 67.01 45.74
CA ARG A 19 -15.66 67.47 45.26
C ARG A 19 -15.67 68.55 44.17
N ARG A 20 -16.83 69.09 43.78
CA ARG A 20 -16.93 70.09 42.67
C ARG A 20 -17.09 71.55 43.08
N LEU A 21 -16.66 71.95 44.28
CA LEU A 21 -16.75 73.35 44.72
C LEU A 21 -15.47 73.90 45.35
N HIS A 22 -14.34 73.88 44.64
CA HIS A 22 -13.23 74.81 44.92
C HIS A 22 -12.77 75.46 43.61
N LYS A 23 -13.07 76.76 43.43
CA LYS A 23 -12.44 77.62 42.43
C LYS A 23 -12.01 78.95 43.06
N LYS A 24 -10.89 79.47 42.54
CA LYS A 24 -10.11 80.64 42.99
C LYS A 24 -10.81 81.99 42.69
N SER A 25 -10.52 82.96 43.57
CA SER A 25 -10.51 84.44 43.48
C SER A 25 -11.80 85.26 43.38
N ASP A 26 -11.90 86.19 44.35
CA ASP A 26 -12.41 87.57 44.35
C ASP A 26 -13.78 87.92 43.75
N LEU A 27 -14.75 88.17 44.66
CA LEU A 27 -15.71 89.31 44.69
C LEU A 27 -16.98 88.95 45.48
N GLY A 28 -17.31 89.77 46.48
CA GLY A 28 -18.68 90.12 46.90
C GLY A 28 -19.64 89.01 47.36
N TRP A 29 -19.95 89.03 48.66
CA TRP A 29 -21.06 88.27 49.26
C TRP A 29 -22.41 88.51 48.56
N ARG A 30 -23.10 87.43 48.14
CA ARG A 30 -24.57 87.27 48.29
C ARG A 30 -24.93 85.80 48.48
N LYS A 31 -25.53 85.48 49.64
CA LYS A 31 -26.24 84.22 49.89
C LYS A 31 -27.38 84.08 48.88
N SER A 32 -27.35 83.02 48.08
CA SER A 32 -28.47 82.57 47.26
C SER A 32 -28.59 81.06 47.42
N THR A 33 -29.45 80.63 48.32
CA THR A 33 -29.95 79.25 48.42
C THR A 33 -30.86 78.96 47.21
N ARG A 34 -30.30 78.35 46.17
CA ARG A 34 -31.11 77.59 45.20
C ARG A 34 -30.73 76.12 45.34
N LYS A 35 -31.62 75.35 45.94
CA LYS A 35 -31.63 73.88 45.81
C LYS A 35 -31.84 73.57 44.32
N PHE A 36 -30.82 72.99 43.69
CA PHE A 36 -31.03 72.27 42.44
C PHE A 36 -31.52 70.87 42.84
N GLU A 37 -32.82 70.63 42.72
CA GLU A 37 -33.36 69.27 42.75
C GLU A 37 -33.11 68.67 41.37
N TRP A 38 -32.16 67.75 41.31
CA TRP A 38 -31.88 66.95 40.13
C TRP A 38 -32.82 65.74 40.14
N ASN A 39 -33.68 65.64 39.13
CA ASN A 39 -34.76 64.65 39.01
C ASN A 39 -34.42 63.53 38.01
N GLY A 40 -33.14 63.17 37.88
CA GLY A 40 -32.76 62.03 37.04
C GLY A 40 -32.82 60.71 37.81
N SER A 41 -33.35 59.67 37.18
CA SER A 41 -33.16 58.28 37.61
C SER A 41 -31.88 57.75 36.97
N TYR A 42 -30.95 57.22 37.78
CA TYR A 42 -29.87 56.38 37.27
C TYR A 42 -30.32 54.92 37.37
N GLU A 43 -30.34 54.22 36.25
CA GLU A 43 -30.41 52.76 36.22
C GLU A 43 -28.97 52.25 36.32
N LEU A 44 -28.65 51.54 37.40
CA LEU A 44 -27.31 51.00 37.64
C LEU A 44 -27.36 49.52 37.29
N GLU A 45 -26.92 49.18 36.08
CA GLU A 45 -26.71 47.78 35.70
C GLU A 45 -25.49 47.25 36.45
N ALA A 46 -25.72 46.54 37.55
CA ALA A 46 -24.68 45.71 38.17
C ALA A 46 -24.53 44.42 37.35
N ARG A 47 -23.49 44.32 36.52
CA ARG A 47 -23.10 43.05 35.89
C ARG A 47 -22.39 42.17 36.92
N MET A 48 -23.09 41.15 37.41
CA MET A 48 -22.50 40.10 38.24
C MET A 48 -21.74 39.15 37.30
N VAL A 49 -20.41 39.17 37.36
CA VAL A 49 -19.56 38.21 36.63
C VAL A 49 -19.36 37.00 37.53
N LEU A 50 -19.97 35.87 37.19
CA LEU A 50 -19.61 34.57 37.76
C LEU A 50 -18.18 34.26 37.29
N SER A 51 -17.33 33.76 38.17
CA SER A 51 -15.93 33.42 37.85
C SER A 51 -15.51 32.23 38.72
N GLY A 52 -14.83 31.26 38.11
CA GLY A 52 -14.38 30.03 38.72
C GLY A 52 -15.47 28.96 38.82
N VAL A 53 -16.46 28.94 37.92
CA VAL A 53 -17.44 27.84 37.87
C VAL A 53 -16.81 26.74 37.01
N PRO A 54 -16.75 25.47 37.48
CA PRO A 54 -16.22 24.40 36.67
C PRO A 54 -17.14 24.12 35.46
N PRO A 55 -16.58 23.61 34.35
CA PRO A 55 -17.38 23.20 33.21
C PRO A 55 -18.32 22.05 33.61
N THR A 56 -19.38 21.86 32.84
CA THR A 56 -20.34 20.78 33.01
C THR A 56 -20.47 19.97 31.74
N ILE A 57 -20.63 18.66 31.89
CA ILE A 57 -20.86 17.71 30.79
C ILE A 57 -22.24 17.09 31.05
N SER A 58 -23.11 17.03 30.04
CA SER A 58 -24.35 16.25 30.16
C SER A 58 -24.05 14.76 30.21
N ALA A 59 -24.93 13.98 30.82
CA ALA A 59 -24.76 12.52 30.87
C ALA A 59 -24.62 11.91 29.47
N ILE A 60 -23.68 10.96 29.32
CA ILE A 60 -23.51 10.16 28.11
C ILE A 60 -23.89 8.72 28.45
N PRO A 61 -24.83 8.09 27.72
CA PRO A 61 -25.29 6.76 28.09
C PRO A 61 -24.18 5.71 27.87
N ASP A 62 -24.15 4.70 28.75
CA ASP A 62 -23.43 3.46 28.51
C ASP A 62 -23.94 2.79 27.21
N ILE A 63 -23.04 2.11 26.50
CA ILE A 63 -23.35 1.49 25.21
C ILE A 63 -22.95 0.03 25.17
N THR A 64 -23.72 -0.73 24.39
CA THR A 64 -23.35 -2.05 23.90
C THR A 64 -23.32 -1.99 22.39
N ILE A 65 -22.19 -2.37 21.80
CA ILE A 65 -21.95 -2.30 20.35
C ILE A 65 -21.37 -3.63 19.87
N ALA A 66 -21.69 -4.01 18.64
CA ALA A 66 -21.02 -5.14 18.00
C ALA A 66 -19.57 -4.79 17.69
N GLU A 67 -18.67 -5.78 17.73
CA GLU A 67 -17.35 -5.59 17.13
C GLU A 67 -17.46 -5.29 15.62
N ASP A 68 -16.39 -4.72 15.07
CA ASP A 68 -16.29 -4.23 13.69
C ASP A 68 -17.27 -3.12 13.28
N HIS A 69 -18.10 -2.66 14.22
CA HIS A 69 -19.09 -1.61 13.99
C HIS A 69 -18.79 -0.38 14.84
N ALA A 70 -19.00 0.80 14.25
CA ALA A 70 -18.97 2.04 15.01
C ALA A 70 -20.22 2.15 15.91
N SER A 71 -20.07 2.84 17.03
CA SER A 71 -21.19 3.20 17.89
C SER A 71 -22.24 4.03 17.14
N PRO A 72 -23.49 4.03 17.61
CA PRO A 72 -24.43 5.10 17.30
C PRO A 72 -23.84 6.48 17.66
N GLU A 73 -24.47 7.53 17.13
CA GLU A 73 -24.12 8.91 17.46
C GLU A 73 -24.40 9.22 18.93
N LEU A 74 -23.33 9.46 19.71
CA LEU A 74 -23.45 9.81 21.13
C LEU A 74 -23.37 11.33 21.29
N LEU A 75 -24.53 11.95 21.36
CA LEU A 75 -24.67 13.39 21.52
C LEU A 75 -24.57 13.80 22.98
N PHE A 76 -23.80 14.85 23.25
CA PHE A 76 -23.68 15.44 24.58
C PHE A 76 -23.42 16.94 24.50
N THR A 77 -23.68 17.65 25.60
CA THR A 77 -23.47 19.09 25.68
C THR A 77 -22.43 19.43 26.72
N VAL A 78 -21.61 20.43 26.41
CA VAL A 78 -20.65 21.02 27.34
C VAL A 78 -21.02 22.47 27.58
N LYS A 79 -21.05 22.89 28.85
CA LYS A 79 -21.40 24.26 29.24
C LYS A 79 -20.49 24.77 30.33
N ASP A 80 -20.09 26.02 30.19
CA ASP A 80 -19.33 26.77 31.18
C ASP A 80 -19.87 28.21 31.25
N PRO A 81 -20.29 28.72 32.42
CA PRO A 81 -20.84 30.08 32.54
C PRO A 81 -19.83 31.21 32.38
N ASP A 82 -18.54 30.96 32.58
CA ASP A 82 -17.47 31.96 32.58
C ASP A 82 -16.44 31.78 31.46
N THR A 83 -16.41 30.61 30.82
CA THR A 83 -15.50 30.26 29.72
C THR A 83 -16.26 30.07 28.42
N PRO A 84 -15.96 30.84 27.35
CA PRO A 84 -16.58 30.62 26.05
C PRO A 84 -16.33 29.19 25.53
N ALA A 85 -17.30 28.60 24.84
CA ALA A 85 -17.20 27.22 24.34
C ALA A 85 -15.96 26.98 23.43
N SER A 86 -15.50 28.00 22.71
CA SER A 86 -14.30 27.94 21.87
C SER A 86 -12.98 27.84 22.64
N GLU A 87 -13.00 28.12 23.95
CA GLU A 87 -11.82 28.07 24.83
C GLU A 87 -11.81 26.79 25.70
N LEU A 88 -12.89 26.01 25.67
CA LEU A 88 -12.96 24.72 26.37
C LEU A 88 -12.15 23.66 25.62
N VAL A 89 -11.29 22.95 26.34
CA VAL A 89 -10.49 21.85 25.79
C VAL A 89 -11.15 20.53 26.17
N ILE A 90 -11.53 19.74 25.16
CA ILE A 90 -12.15 18.43 25.33
C ILE A 90 -11.15 17.36 24.92
N THR A 91 -10.95 16.37 25.79
CA THR A 91 -10.11 15.20 25.51
C THR A 91 -10.86 13.92 25.85
N THR A 92 -10.46 12.82 25.20
CA THR A 92 -11.02 11.50 25.43
C THR A 92 -9.91 10.53 25.85
N HIS A 93 -10.25 9.53 26.64
CA HIS A 93 -9.31 8.49 27.07
C HIS A 93 -10.03 7.15 27.23
N SER A 94 -9.45 6.07 26.68
CA SER A 94 -9.93 4.71 26.87
C SER A 94 -9.12 3.99 27.96
N SER A 95 -9.80 3.31 28.88
CA SER A 95 -9.16 2.45 29.89
C SER A 95 -8.60 1.15 29.31
N ASN A 96 -9.00 0.78 28.08
CA ASN A 96 -8.50 -0.41 27.39
C ASN A 96 -8.26 -0.05 25.92
N THR A 97 -7.02 0.35 25.61
CA THR A 97 -6.61 0.76 24.26
C THR A 97 -6.44 -0.41 23.30
N VAL A 98 -6.49 -1.66 23.78
CA VAL A 98 -6.52 -2.86 22.92
C VAL A 98 -7.95 -3.08 22.39
N LEU A 99 -8.96 -2.89 23.25
CA LEU A 99 -10.37 -3.02 22.85
C LEU A 99 -10.88 -1.77 22.12
N ILE A 100 -10.49 -0.58 22.58
CA ILE A 100 -10.89 0.71 22.00
C ILE A 100 -9.64 1.60 21.90
N PRO A 101 -8.92 1.55 20.76
CA PRO A 101 -7.78 2.41 20.49
C PRO A 101 -8.13 3.90 20.54
N ALA A 102 -7.17 4.75 20.92
CA ALA A 102 -7.40 6.19 21.03
C ALA A 102 -7.83 6.81 19.68
N ASP A 103 -7.21 6.38 18.58
CA ASP A 103 -7.51 6.87 17.23
C ASP A 103 -8.90 6.44 16.73
N ASN A 104 -9.52 5.45 17.39
CA ASN A 104 -10.87 4.99 17.07
C ASN A 104 -11.97 5.74 17.85
N ILE A 105 -11.60 6.80 18.57
CA ILE A 105 -12.52 7.68 19.27
C ILE A 105 -12.51 9.03 18.57
N SER A 106 -13.57 9.32 17.82
CA SER A 106 -13.70 10.60 17.11
C SER A 106 -14.65 11.55 17.87
N LEU A 107 -14.24 12.81 17.99
CA LEU A 107 -15.02 13.88 18.60
C LEU A 107 -15.25 14.99 17.58
N GLU A 108 -16.52 15.26 17.26
CA GLU A 108 -16.95 16.38 16.44
C GLU A 108 -17.61 17.44 17.35
N SER A 109 -17.27 18.72 17.17
CA SER A 109 -17.76 19.82 18.01
C SER A 109 -18.54 20.85 17.20
N HIS A 110 -19.75 21.17 17.64
CA HIS A 110 -20.64 22.17 17.06
C HIS A 110 -21.09 23.16 18.14
N GLY A 111 -20.20 24.05 18.55
CA GLY A 111 -20.47 24.98 19.64
C GLY A 111 -20.50 24.25 20.98
N SER A 112 -21.64 24.28 21.67
CA SER A 112 -21.83 23.55 22.95
C SER A 112 -22.28 22.10 22.75
N ASP A 113 -22.67 21.73 21.54
CA ASP A 113 -23.13 20.40 21.20
C ASP A 113 -21.96 19.60 20.61
N HIS A 114 -21.76 18.40 21.10
CA HIS A 114 -20.66 17.53 20.73
C HIS A 114 -21.19 16.15 20.36
N LEU A 115 -20.48 15.53 19.41
CA LEU A 115 -20.78 14.21 18.91
C LEU A 115 -19.55 13.32 19.11
N LEU A 116 -19.73 12.25 19.87
CA LEU A 116 -18.73 11.22 20.10
C LEU A 116 -19.09 9.97 19.28
N ARG A 117 -18.12 9.44 18.55
CA ARG A 117 -18.21 8.10 17.94
C ARG A 117 -17.06 7.25 18.47
N ILE A 118 -17.38 5.99 18.79
CA ILE A 118 -16.44 5.01 19.32
C ILE A 118 -16.49 3.79 18.40
N ARG A 119 -15.34 3.35 17.89
CA ARG A 119 -15.22 2.08 17.16
C ARG A 119 -14.28 1.15 17.94
N PRO A 120 -14.68 -0.11 18.25
CA PRO A 120 -13.76 -1.11 18.76
C PRO A 120 -12.59 -1.36 17.80
N ALA A 121 -11.50 -1.95 18.27
CA ALA A 121 -10.55 -2.57 17.35
C ALA A 121 -11.21 -3.76 16.64
N ASP A 122 -10.81 -4.04 15.40
CA ASP A 122 -11.34 -5.17 14.64
C ASP A 122 -11.03 -6.49 15.36
N ASP A 123 -11.96 -7.46 15.30
CA ASP A 123 -11.86 -8.79 15.93
C ASP A 123 -11.59 -8.71 17.46
N LYS A 124 -12.09 -7.68 18.15
CA LYS A 124 -11.94 -7.50 19.60
C LYS A 124 -13.29 -7.24 20.25
N TYR A 125 -13.70 -8.19 21.07
CA TYR A 125 -14.89 -8.10 21.90
C TYR A 125 -14.60 -8.16 23.42
N GLY A 126 -15.63 -7.90 24.22
CA GLY A 126 -15.59 -7.99 25.68
C GLY A 126 -15.74 -6.64 26.38
N GLY A 127 -15.06 -6.49 27.52
CA GLY A 127 -15.20 -5.34 28.41
C GLY A 127 -16.07 -5.61 29.64
N PRO A 128 -16.65 -4.58 30.28
CA PRO A 128 -16.71 -3.20 29.78
C PRO A 128 -15.38 -2.46 29.88
N ALA A 129 -15.04 -1.69 28.83
CA ALA A 129 -14.01 -0.66 28.86
C ALA A 129 -14.64 0.70 29.20
N THR A 130 -13.91 1.57 29.89
CA THR A 130 -14.37 2.91 30.23
C THR A 130 -13.76 3.91 29.25
N VAL A 131 -14.60 4.67 28.56
CA VAL A 131 -14.19 5.86 27.80
C VAL A 131 -14.51 7.10 28.63
N GLU A 132 -13.49 7.82 29.07
CA GLU A 132 -13.61 9.07 29.82
C GLU A 132 -13.57 10.26 28.86
N VAL A 133 -14.58 11.11 28.89
CA VAL A 133 -14.60 12.44 28.27
C VAL A 133 -14.22 13.46 29.35
N ARG A 134 -13.18 14.24 29.11
CA ARG A 134 -12.71 15.29 30.00
C ARG A 134 -12.84 16.65 29.35
N VAL A 135 -13.39 17.62 30.07
CA VAL A 135 -13.46 19.03 29.66
C VAL A 135 -12.64 19.87 30.63
N SER A 136 -11.86 20.80 30.10
CA SER A 136 -11.03 21.74 30.87
C SER A 136 -11.29 23.18 30.44
N ASP A 137 -11.52 24.06 31.42
CA ASP A 137 -11.58 25.52 31.23
C ASP A 137 -10.19 26.21 31.34
N GLY A 138 -9.14 25.40 31.58
CA GLY A 138 -7.76 25.86 31.82
C GLY A 138 -7.37 25.91 33.30
N THR A 139 -8.35 25.89 34.20
CA THR A 139 -8.19 25.89 35.66
C THR A 139 -8.92 24.74 36.37
N ASN A 140 -10.16 24.45 35.98
CA ASN A 140 -10.99 23.36 36.47
C ASN A 140 -11.22 22.32 35.37
N THR A 141 -11.57 21.11 35.79
CA THR A 141 -11.92 20.04 34.85
C THR A 141 -13.15 19.27 35.30
N ALA A 142 -14.01 18.94 34.34
CA ALA A 142 -15.10 17.99 34.50
C ALA A 142 -14.82 16.71 33.71
N LYS A 143 -15.41 15.61 34.15
CA LYS A 143 -15.23 14.28 33.56
C LYS A 143 -16.57 13.56 33.50
N GLU A 144 -16.79 12.84 32.42
CA GLU A 144 -17.91 11.91 32.25
C GLU A 144 -17.34 10.57 31.75
N ALA A 145 -17.82 9.47 32.31
CA ALA A 145 -17.32 8.13 32.02
C ALA A 145 -18.40 7.27 31.39
N ILE A 146 -18.08 6.67 30.25
CA ILE A 146 -18.98 5.82 29.46
C ILE A 146 -18.49 4.38 29.57
N ARG A 147 -19.35 3.45 29.96
CA ARG A 147 -19.03 2.01 29.89
C ARG A 147 -19.41 1.49 28.51
N VAL A 148 -18.41 0.99 27.81
CA VAL A 148 -18.55 0.40 26.47
C VAL A 148 -18.38 -1.12 26.61
N THR A 149 -19.43 -1.86 26.30
CA THR A 149 -19.40 -3.33 26.18
C THR A 149 -19.42 -3.69 24.70
N VAL A 150 -18.45 -4.49 24.25
CA VAL A 150 -18.37 -4.94 22.86
C VAL A 150 -18.87 -6.38 22.78
N THR A 151 -19.91 -6.64 22.01
CA THR A 151 -20.46 -7.98 21.80
C THR A 151 -19.77 -8.64 20.61
N PRO A 152 -19.43 -9.94 20.71
CA PRO A 152 -18.83 -10.65 19.59
C PRO A 152 -19.79 -10.72 18.40
N VAL A 153 -19.24 -10.63 17.19
CA VAL A 153 -19.88 -11.00 15.93
C VAL A 153 -19.28 -12.35 15.52
N ASN A 154 -20.08 -13.23 14.94
CA ASN A 154 -19.58 -14.56 14.60
C ASN A 154 -18.66 -14.50 13.38
N ASP A 155 -17.40 -14.85 13.58
CA ASP A 155 -16.43 -15.05 12.52
C ASP A 155 -16.40 -16.51 12.06
N PRO A 156 -16.14 -16.79 10.77
CA PRO A 156 -15.91 -18.16 10.33
C PRO A 156 -14.61 -18.70 10.95
N PRO A 157 -14.53 -20.03 11.18
CA PRO A 157 -13.27 -20.64 11.59
C PRO A 157 -12.15 -20.33 10.60
N THR A 158 -10.92 -20.32 11.08
CA THR A 158 -9.71 -20.16 10.29
C THR A 158 -8.90 -21.46 10.34
N THR A 159 -7.86 -21.53 9.51
CA THR A 159 -7.01 -22.71 9.41
C THR A 159 -5.55 -22.29 9.24
N VAL A 160 -4.63 -23.00 9.88
CA VAL A 160 -3.20 -23.04 9.56
C VAL A 160 -2.85 -24.28 8.70
N GLY A 161 -3.88 -25.02 8.32
CA GLY A 161 -3.92 -25.98 7.22
C GLY A 161 -3.11 -27.22 7.51
N LEU A 162 -3.08 -28.11 6.53
CA LEU A 162 -2.67 -29.49 6.76
C LEU A 162 -1.43 -29.82 5.96
N LEU A 163 -0.44 -30.42 6.64
CA LEU A 163 0.76 -30.93 5.97
C LEU A 163 0.43 -32.16 5.14
N ASP A 164 0.94 -32.20 3.91
CA ASP A 164 0.87 -33.36 3.03
C ASP A 164 1.33 -34.64 3.74
N VAL A 165 0.56 -35.71 3.57
CA VAL A 165 0.86 -37.02 4.16
C VAL A 165 1.47 -37.93 3.10
N ARG A 166 2.62 -38.53 3.43
CA ARG A 166 3.16 -39.69 2.71
C ARG A 166 2.92 -40.95 3.54
N ALA A 167 2.17 -41.89 2.99
CA ALA A 167 1.84 -43.15 3.64
C ALA A 167 2.31 -44.35 2.81
N THR A 168 2.54 -45.47 3.48
CA THR A 168 2.82 -46.74 2.80
C THR A 168 1.51 -47.50 2.57
N SER A 169 1.39 -48.11 1.40
CA SER A 169 0.28 -48.98 1.04
C SER A 169 0.07 -50.10 2.06
N GLY A 170 -1.13 -50.19 2.65
CA GLY A 170 -1.45 -51.18 3.70
C GLY A 170 -0.68 -51.00 5.02
N GLY A 171 -0.03 -49.85 5.23
CA GLY A 171 0.73 -49.53 6.43
C GLY A 171 -0.12 -49.20 7.66
N ALA A 172 0.53 -48.74 8.73
CA ALA A 172 -0.16 -48.24 9.92
C ALA A 172 -1.04 -47.02 9.59
N ALA A 173 -2.10 -46.81 10.37
CA ALA A 173 -2.97 -45.64 10.20
C ALA A 173 -2.19 -44.34 10.50
N THR A 174 -2.38 -43.33 9.67
CA THR A 174 -1.87 -41.99 9.91
C THR A 174 -2.91 -41.21 10.71
N VAL A 175 -2.49 -40.55 11.79
CA VAL A 175 -3.35 -39.73 12.64
C VAL A 175 -2.89 -38.28 12.53
N ILE A 176 -3.83 -37.37 12.27
CA ILE A 176 -3.61 -35.95 12.07
C ILE A 176 -4.41 -35.20 13.13
N ASP A 177 -3.78 -34.22 13.77
CA ASP A 177 -4.36 -33.37 14.79
C ASP A 177 -5.01 -32.14 14.12
N LEU A 178 -6.34 -32.08 14.17
CA LEU A 178 -7.16 -31.02 13.58
C LEU A 178 -7.24 -29.78 14.48
N PHE A 179 -7.11 -29.93 15.80
CA PHE A 179 -7.07 -28.79 16.73
C PHE A 179 -5.83 -27.92 16.51
N LYS A 180 -4.75 -28.49 15.97
CA LYS A 180 -3.59 -27.71 15.52
C LYS A 180 -3.76 -27.02 14.18
N ALA A 181 -4.73 -27.45 13.40
CA ALA A 181 -4.89 -27.03 12.01
C ALA A 181 -5.99 -25.99 11.85
N PHE A 182 -6.96 -25.92 12.77
CA PHE A 182 -8.09 -25.02 12.72
C PHE A 182 -8.21 -24.26 14.04
N ASP A 183 -8.66 -23.02 13.97
CA ASP A 183 -8.85 -22.14 15.11
C ASP A 183 -10.03 -21.22 14.82
N ASP A 184 -10.74 -20.76 15.83
CA ASP A 184 -11.89 -19.88 15.70
C ASP A 184 -11.88 -18.83 16.82
N LEU A 185 -12.29 -17.61 16.48
CA LEU A 185 -12.13 -16.47 17.38
C LEU A 185 -13.14 -16.52 18.55
N GLU A 186 -14.30 -17.14 18.36
CA GLU A 186 -15.37 -17.25 19.37
C GLU A 186 -15.52 -18.66 19.93
N ASP A 187 -15.15 -19.69 19.17
CA ASP A 187 -15.32 -21.09 19.48
C ASP A 187 -14.00 -21.81 19.74
N ALA A 188 -13.88 -22.47 20.90
CA ALA A 188 -12.75 -23.36 21.14
C ALA A 188 -12.76 -24.55 20.16
N ASP A 189 -11.59 -25.12 19.87
CA ASP A 189 -11.43 -26.20 18.87
C ASP A 189 -12.42 -27.38 19.05
N ASN A 190 -12.71 -27.74 20.30
CA ASN A 190 -13.63 -28.85 20.61
C ASN A 190 -15.12 -28.50 20.46
N GLN A 191 -15.43 -27.24 20.15
CA GLN A 191 -16.76 -26.73 19.82
C GLN A 191 -16.97 -26.68 18.29
N LEU A 192 -15.88 -26.73 17.52
CA LEU A 192 -15.92 -26.84 16.06
C LEU A 192 -16.34 -28.26 15.63
N THR A 193 -17.06 -28.33 14.52
CA THR A 193 -17.42 -29.60 13.87
C THR A 193 -16.56 -29.81 12.63
N TYR A 194 -15.80 -30.90 12.61
CA TYR A 194 -14.90 -31.24 11.50
C TYR A 194 -15.52 -32.27 10.56
N SER A 195 -15.32 -32.13 9.26
CA SER A 195 -15.78 -33.11 8.27
C SER A 195 -14.83 -33.24 7.09
N VAL A 196 -14.86 -34.40 6.41
CA VAL A 196 -14.27 -34.56 5.08
C VAL A 196 -15.40 -34.46 4.07
N THR A 197 -15.39 -33.41 3.26
CA THR A 197 -16.46 -33.10 2.30
C THR A 197 -16.10 -33.47 0.87
N GLY A 198 -14.81 -33.67 0.59
CA GLY A 198 -14.30 -34.11 -0.71
C GLY A 198 -13.19 -35.16 -0.59
N ASN A 199 -13.15 -36.09 -1.55
CA ASN A 199 -12.04 -37.03 -1.70
C ASN A 199 -11.86 -37.35 -3.19
N SER A 200 -10.75 -36.91 -3.80
CA SER A 200 -10.48 -37.10 -5.22
C SER A 200 -10.15 -38.54 -5.61
N ASN A 201 -9.79 -39.40 -4.66
CA ASN A 201 -9.49 -40.81 -4.90
C ASN A 201 -9.90 -41.70 -3.70
N PRO A 202 -11.21 -42.00 -3.55
CA PRO A 202 -11.74 -42.79 -2.44
C PRO A 202 -11.15 -44.20 -2.34
N ALA A 203 -10.75 -44.80 -3.47
CA ALA A 203 -10.18 -46.14 -3.51
C ALA A 203 -8.79 -46.24 -2.85
N LEU A 204 -8.11 -45.10 -2.60
CA LEU A 204 -6.81 -45.04 -1.94
C LEU A 204 -6.90 -45.42 -0.44
N PHE A 205 -8.08 -45.35 0.17
CA PHE A 205 -8.30 -45.53 1.60
C PHE A 205 -9.24 -46.71 1.89
N SER A 206 -8.94 -47.46 2.94
CA SER A 206 -9.85 -48.46 3.53
C SER A 206 -10.75 -47.86 4.60
N SER A 207 -10.31 -46.79 5.27
CA SER A 207 -11.15 -45.98 6.16
C SER A 207 -10.59 -44.56 6.32
N ILE A 208 -11.51 -43.60 6.47
CA ILE A 208 -11.24 -42.22 6.89
C ILE A 208 -12.20 -41.94 8.04
N ALA A 209 -11.68 -41.54 9.21
CA ALA A 209 -12.51 -41.30 10.39
C ALA A 209 -12.06 -40.03 11.12
N ILE A 210 -13.01 -39.24 11.60
CA ILE A 210 -12.77 -38.07 12.45
C ILE A 210 -13.31 -38.35 13.84
N ASP A 211 -12.48 -38.17 14.86
CA ASP A 211 -12.91 -38.09 16.26
C ASP A 211 -13.04 -36.61 16.63
N GLN A 212 -14.29 -36.13 16.76
CA GLN A 212 -14.60 -34.73 17.10
C GLN A 212 -14.09 -34.33 18.48
N ARG A 213 -14.10 -35.28 19.44
CA ARG A 213 -13.73 -34.98 20.82
C ARG A 213 -12.22 -34.92 20.99
N ALA A 214 -11.51 -35.79 20.29
CA ALA A 214 -10.06 -35.79 20.28
C ALA A 214 -9.46 -34.82 19.23
N GLY A 215 -10.28 -34.30 18.32
CA GLY A 215 -9.82 -33.43 17.24
C GLY A 215 -8.91 -34.15 16.26
N THR A 216 -9.12 -35.44 15.95
CA THR A 216 -8.18 -36.20 15.11
C THR A 216 -8.81 -36.78 13.85
N LEU A 217 -8.11 -36.65 12.72
CA LEU A 217 -8.39 -37.34 11.47
C LEU A 217 -7.49 -38.57 11.35
N THR A 218 -8.09 -39.76 11.26
CA THR A 218 -7.40 -41.04 11.08
C THR A 218 -7.58 -41.55 9.65
N LEU A 219 -6.45 -41.74 8.95
CA LEU A 219 -6.38 -42.25 7.59
C LEU A 219 -5.81 -43.66 7.57
N LYS A 220 -6.55 -44.60 6.99
CA LYS A 220 -6.06 -45.97 6.73
C LYS A 220 -6.03 -46.22 5.24
N THR A 221 -4.85 -46.48 4.68
CA THR A 221 -4.69 -46.76 3.25
C THR A 221 -5.28 -48.12 2.89
N ALA A 222 -5.75 -48.28 1.65
CA ALA A 222 -6.18 -49.59 1.16
C ALA A 222 -4.94 -50.47 0.83
N PRO A 223 -5.03 -51.80 1.01
CA PRO A 223 -3.95 -52.71 0.63
C PRO A 223 -3.59 -52.58 -0.85
N SER A 224 -2.30 -52.59 -1.18
CA SER A 224 -1.77 -52.48 -2.55
C SER A 224 -2.15 -51.20 -3.31
N ALA A 225 -2.75 -50.20 -2.66
CA ALA A 225 -3.04 -48.90 -3.25
C ALA A 225 -1.76 -48.11 -3.56
N ASN A 226 -1.77 -47.37 -4.67
CA ASN A 226 -0.70 -46.48 -5.12
C ASN A 226 -1.34 -45.26 -5.79
N GLY A 227 -0.78 -44.08 -5.56
CA GLY A 227 -1.20 -42.84 -6.19
C GLY A 227 -1.44 -41.73 -5.17
N THR A 228 -2.14 -40.69 -5.61
CA THR A 228 -2.46 -39.52 -4.81
C THR A 228 -3.96 -39.40 -4.59
N ALA A 229 -4.35 -38.90 -3.42
CA ALA A 229 -5.68 -38.41 -3.14
C ALA A 229 -5.57 -37.02 -2.55
N GLU A 230 -6.64 -36.26 -2.69
CA GLU A 230 -6.81 -34.95 -2.11
C GLU A 230 -8.12 -34.97 -1.33
N LEU A 231 -8.01 -34.75 -0.02
CA LEU A 231 -9.16 -34.72 0.89
C LEU A 231 -9.50 -33.26 1.18
N THR A 232 -10.73 -32.84 0.94
CA THR A 232 -11.21 -31.52 1.36
C THR A 232 -11.81 -31.63 2.75
N LEU A 233 -11.22 -30.94 3.72
CA LEU A 233 -11.75 -30.85 5.07
C LEU A 233 -12.60 -29.58 5.24
N ARG A 234 -13.49 -29.61 6.22
CA ARG A 234 -14.27 -28.46 6.66
C ARG A 234 -14.28 -28.41 8.18
N ALA A 235 -14.02 -27.24 8.76
CA ALA A 235 -14.37 -26.93 10.14
C ALA A 235 -15.56 -25.97 10.14
N THR A 236 -16.55 -26.21 11.00
CA THR A 236 -17.78 -25.42 11.10
C THR A 236 -17.99 -25.03 12.56
N ASP A 237 -18.21 -23.74 12.81
CA ASP A 237 -18.51 -23.20 14.13
C ASP A 237 -19.92 -23.62 14.62
N ARG A 238 -20.33 -23.21 15.82
CA ARG A 238 -21.65 -23.57 16.38
C ARG A 238 -22.81 -22.81 15.72
N GLN A 239 -22.52 -21.77 14.94
CA GLN A 239 -23.45 -20.83 14.32
C GLN A 239 -23.66 -21.18 12.83
N GLY A 240 -22.88 -22.12 12.30
CA GLY A 240 -22.93 -22.64 10.95
C GLY A 240 -21.99 -21.95 9.95
N ALA A 241 -21.17 -20.98 10.36
CA ALA A 241 -20.11 -20.49 9.48
C ALA A 241 -18.97 -21.50 9.46
N TYR A 242 -18.24 -21.54 8.35
CA TYR A 242 -17.30 -22.63 8.10
C TYR A 242 -16.12 -22.16 7.26
N VAL A 243 -14.99 -22.84 7.47
CA VAL A 243 -13.88 -22.85 6.53
C VAL A 243 -13.86 -24.19 5.81
N GLU A 244 -13.98 -24.11 4.50
CA GLU A 244 -13.82 -25.21 3.56
C GLU A 244 -13.26 -24.62 2.28
N ARG A 245 -12.18 -25.22 1.79
CA ARG A 245 -11.57 -24.89 0.50
C ARG A 245 -11.17 -26.18 -0.23
N SER A 246 -11.71 -26.35 -1.43
CA SER A 246 -11.14 -27.25 -2.42
C SER A 246 -9.87 -26.63 -3.00
N SER A 247 -8.91 -27.47 -3.37
CA SER A 247 -7.51 -27.23 -3.77
C SER A 247 -7.19 -26.30 -4.95
N ALA A 248 -7.96 -25.23 -5.15
CA ALA A 248 -7.81 -24.38 -6.32
C ALA A 248 -7.33 -22.95 -6.01
N GLN A 249 -6.78 -22.68 -4.84
CA GLN A 249 -5.92 -21.49 -4.68
C GLN A 249 -4.48 -21.95 -4.60
N ARG A 250 -3.84 -21.90 -5.77
CA ARG A 250 -2.39 -21.96 -5.90
C ARG A 250 -1.78 -20.96 -4.91
N THR A 251 -1.01 -21.44 -3.94
CA THR A 251 -0.09 -20.60 -3.19
C THR A 251 0.89 -19.98 -4.18
N VAL A 252 0.89 -18.65 -4.23
CA VAL A 252 1.79 -17.91 -5.12
C VAL A 252 3.05 -17.60 -4.32
N PRO A 253 4.23 -18.13 -4.70
CA PRO A 253 5.47 -17.78 -4.02
C PRO A 253 5.71 -16.27 -4.10
N VAL A 254 6.11 -15.70 -2.97
CA VAL A 254 6.46 -14.27 -2.86
C VAL A 254 7.92 -14.14 -2.49
N TYR A 255 8.67 -13.49 -3.37
CA TYR A 255 10.08 -13.20 -3.17
C TYR A 255 10.29 -11.71 -2.91
N TYR A 256 11.43 -11.34 -2.34
CA TYR A 256 11.78 -9.92 -2.14
C TYR A 256 13.23 -9.60 -2.53
N ARG A 257 13.45 -8.37 -3.02
CA ARG A 257 14.77 -7.79 -3.35
C ARG A 257 14.75 -6.28 -3.06
N PHE A 258 15.44 -5.84 -2.01
CA PHE A 258 15.47 -4.43 -1.59
C PHE A 258 16.87 -3.80 -1.80
N TYR A 259 16.98 -2.49 -1.99
CA TYR A 259 18.30 -1.85 -2.21
C TYR A 259 19.09 -1.73 -0.90
N GLY A 260 20.40 -1.97 -0.96
CA GLY A 260 21.28 -2.00 0.22
C GLY A 260 21.29 -3.35 0.95
N SER A 261 20.54 -4.33 0.45
CA SER A 261 20.37 -5.66 1.05
C SER A 261 21.04 -6.78 0.25
N GLU A 262 22.19 -6.54 -0.40
CA GLU A 262 22.98 -7.68 -0.88
C GLU A 262 23.44 -8.49 0.33
N GLY A 263 22.78 -9.63 0.59
CA GLY A 263 23.04 -10.49 1.73
C GLY A 263 22.42 -10.05 3.07
N VAL A 264 21.52 -9.06 3.10
CA VAL A 264 20.82 -8.68 4.35
C VAL A 264 19.51 -9.46 4.47
N ASP A 265 19.42 -10.26 5.54
CA ASP A 265 18.22 -10.98 5.92
C ASP A 265 17.25 -10.04 6.65
N TYR A 266 15.95 -10.18 6.37
CA TYR A 266 14.86 -9.47 7.06
C TYR A 266 14.00 -10.53 7.75
N PRO A 267 14.30 -10.88 9.01
CA PRO A 267 13.63 -11.96 9.75
C PRO A 267 12.10 -11.85 9.70
N GLU A 268 11.57 -10.65 9.84
CA GLU A 268 10.14 -10.33 9.82
C GLU A 268 9.46 -10.66 8.49
N LEU A 269 10.17 -10.60 7.36
CA LEU A 269 9.62 -10.98 6.05
C LEU A 269 9.70 -12.49 5.84
N ARG A 270 10.74 -13.14 6.37
CA ARG A 270 10.83 -14.60 6.40
C ARG A 270 9.77 -15.21 7.30
N GLU A 271 9.47 -14.59 8.44
CA GLU A 271 8.37 -14.99 9.33
C GLU A 271 7.00 -14.92 8.64
N LEU A 272 6.81 -13.98 7.71
CA LEU A 272 5.63 -13.92 6.83
C LEU A 272 5.65 -14.95 5.69
N GLY A 273 6.74 -15.69 5.52
CA GLY A 273 6.89 -16.72 4.48
C GLY A 273 7.46 -16.22 3.15
N LEU A 274 8.03 -15.00 3.09
CA LEU A 274 8.71 -14.51 1.90
C LEU A 274 10.16 -15.04 1.85
N GLN A 275 10.66 -15.24 0.63
CA GLN A 275 12.04 -15.69 0.40
C GLN A 275 12.89 -14.60 -0.28
N PRO A 276 14.17 -14.41 0.12
CA PRO A 276 15.05 -13.45 -0.54
C PRO A 276 15.36 -13.90 -1.97
N LEU A 277 15.18 -13.01 -2.94
CA LEU A 277 15.50 -13.27 -4.34
C LEU A 277 16.97 -12.98 -4.64
N THR A 278 17.67 -13.96 -5.18
CA THR A 278 18.98 -13.73 -5.79
C THR A 278 18.80 -12.94 -7.09
N PHE A 279 19.49 -11.80 -7.20
CA PHE A 279 19.44 -10.95 -8.38
C PHE A 279 20.83 -10.46 -8.77
N VAL A 280 21.13 -10.56 -10.07
CA VAL A 280 22.43 -10.28 -10.68
C VAL A 280 22.30 -9.07 -11.58
N SER A 281 23.00 -7.99 -11.22
CA SER A 281 23.17 -6.84 -12.11
C SER A 281 24.40 -7.03 -12.99
N TYR A 282 24.20 -7.04 -14.31
CA TYR A 282 25.24 -7.25 -15.32
C TYR A 282 26.43 -6.30 -15.21
N PHE A 283 26.22 -5.04 -14.80
CA PHE A 283 27.30 -4.08 -14.60
C PHE A 283 28.26 -4.44 -13.47
N ALA A 284 27.83 -5.24 -12.49
CA ALA A 284 28.70 -5.72 -11.43
C ALA A 284 29.72 -6.75 -11.92
N LEU A 285 29.55 -7.28 -13.15
CA LEU A 285 30.41 -8.30 -13.74
C LEU A 285 31.55 -7.73 -14.62
N PHE A 286 31.64 -6.40 -14.77
CA PHE A 286 32.64 -5.74 -15.63
C PHE A 286 33.39 -4.63 -14.91
N ASP A 287 34.69 -4.51 -15.19
CA ASP A 287 35.53 -3.42 -14.68
C ASP A 287 35.10 -2.08 -15.31
N ARG A 288 35.00 -1.04 -14.46
CA ARG A 288 34.64 0.31 -14.89
C ARG A 288 35.90 1.07 -15.30
N LYS A 289 36.01 1.47 -16.57
CA LYS A 289 37.13 2.29 -17.07
C LYS A 289 36.61 3.66 -17.50
N ASP A 290 37.10 4.73 -16.87
CA ASP A 290 36.74 6.12 -17.21
C ASP A 290 35.22 6.38 -17.26
N ASN A 291 34.45 5.82 -16.32
CA ASN A 291 32.97 5.89 -16.26
C ASN A 291 32.22 5.29 -17.46
N VAL A 292 32.91 4.56 -18.34
CA VAL A 292 32.30 3.78 -19.42
C VAL A 292 32.51 2.30 -19.11
N TYR A 293 31.44 1.51 -19.22
CA TYR A 293 31.56 0.06 -19.13
C TYR A 293 32.26 -0.46 -20.39
N ASP A 294 33.43 -1.06 -20.24
CA ASP A 294 34.17 -1.65 -21.36
C ASP A 294 33.66 -3.08 -21.61
N PHE A 295 32.72 -3.20 -22.55
CA PHE A 295 32.13 -4.48 -22.94
C PHE A 295 33.04 -5.35 -23.83
N SER A 296 34.26 -4.88 -24.16
CA SER A 296 35.19 -5.60 -25.03
C SER A 296 36.13 -6.57 -24.31
N ASP A 297 36.28 -6.45 -22.98
CA ASP A 297 37.04 -7.39 -22.13
C ASP A 297 36.16 -8.55 -21.61
N PHE A 298 35.25 -9.07 -22.44
CA PHE A 298 34.52 -10.31 -22.16
C PHE A 298 35.52 -11.47 -22.10
N ARG A 299 36.05 -11.75 -20.91
CA ARG A 299 36.87 -12.95 -20.65
C ARG A 299 36.00 -13.97 -19.95
N GLU A 300 35.61 -15.00 -20.68
CA GLU A 300 34.83 -16.13 -20.17
C GLU A 300 35.39 -16.65 -18.83
N SER A 301 36.72 -16.67 -18.65
CA SER A 301 37.35 -17.10 -17.40
C SER A 301 37.11 -16.17 -16.19
N LYS A 302 37.11 -14.84 -16.36
CA LYS A 302 36.80 -13.88 -15.29
C LYS A 302 35.33 -13.98 -14.87
N LEU A 303 34.44 -14.01 -15.87
CA LEU A 303 32.99 -14.16 -15.66
C LEU A 303 32.64 -15.51 -15.03
N THR A 304 33.32 -16.59 -15.44
CA THR A 304 33.10 -17.92 -14.86
C THR A 304 33.42 -17.91 -13.38
N TRP A 305 34.57 -17.34 -13.00
CA TRP A 305 34.94 -17.23 -11.59
C TRP A 305 33.95 -16.37 -10.80
N ALA A 306 33.61 -15.18 -11.29
CA ALA A 306 32.69 -14.27 -10.62
C ALA A 306 31.30 -14.87 -10.43
N LEU A 307 30.76 -15.55 -11.45
CA LEU A 307 29.46 -16.21 -11.37
C LEU A 307 29.51 -17.47 -10.49
N SER A 308 30.62 -18.22 -10.50
CA SER A 308 30.80 -19.38 -9.62
C SER A 308 30.81 -18.98 -8.16
N ASP A 309 31.51 -17.90 -7.83
CA ASP A 309 31.56 -17.34 -6.48
C ASP A 309 30.17 -16.80 -6.07
N PHE A 310 29.55 -16.00 -6.95
CA PHE A 310 28.25 -15.40 -6.68
C PHE A 310 27.14 -16.44 -6.50
N PHE A 311 27.16 -17.54 -7.25
CA PHE A 311 26.16 -18.60 -7.15
C PHE A 311 26.55 -19.74 -6.21
N ALA A 312 27.64 -19.67 -5.44
CA ALA A 312 28.09 -20.80 -4.63
C ALA A 312 27.02 -21.30 -3.65
N ASP A 313 26.31 -20.38 -3.00
CA ASP A 313 25.36 -20.66 -1.91
C ASP A 313 23.90 -20.41 -2.27
N VAL A 314 23.57 -20.28 -3.56
CA VAL A 314 22.20 -19.99 -4.00
C VAL A 314 21.32 -21.23 -3.92
N ASP A 315 20.17 -21.09 -3.25
CA ASP A 315 19.14 -22.13 -3.10
C ASP A 315 18.45 -22.42 -4.45
N PRO A 316 18.48 -23.66 -4.95
CA PRO A 316 17.85 -24.03 -6.22
C PRO A 316 16.32 -24.04 -6.19
N SER A 317 15.69 -23.91 -5.02
CA SER A 317 14.23 -23.75 -4.93
C SER A 317 13.75 -22.33 -5.24
N ILE A 318 14.67 -21.36 -5.32
CA ILE A 318 14.36 -19.93 -5.55
C ILE A 318 14.87 -19.53 -6.94
N PRO A 319 14.05 -18.87 -7.78
CA PRO A 319 14.49 -18.38 -9.08
C PRO A 319 15.54 -17.27 -8.93
N VAL A 320 16.52 -17.26 -9.82
CA VAL A 320 17.50 -16.19 -9.96
C VAL A 320 17.03 -15.19 -11.00
N SER A 321 17.08 -13.91 -10.68
CA SER A 321 16.81 -12.85 -11.65
C SER A 321 18.10 -12.25 -12.19
N VAL A 322 18.21 -12.16 -13.52
CA VAL A 322 19.30 -11.46 -14.19
C VAL A 322 18.79 -10.13 -14.76
N ASN A 323 19.57 -9.06 -14.62
CA ASN A 323 19.26 -7.75 -15.19
C ASN A 323 20.50 -7.14 -15.85
N ILE A 324 20.30 -6.49 -16.99
CA ILE A 324 21.28 -5.59 -17.62
C ILE A 324 20.66 -4.20 -17.54
N GLU A 325 21.16 -3.31 -16.70
CA GLU A 325 20.46 -2.07 -16.35
C GLU A 325 20.51 -1.00 -17.46
N LEU A 326 20.04 -1.24 -18.69
CA LEU A 326 19.86 -0.20 -19.72
C LEU A 326 18.84 -0.66 -20.78
N HIS A 327 17.58 -0.20 -20.69
CA HIS A 327 16.50 -0.64 -21.58
C HIS A 327 16.82 -0.50 -23.08
N ASP A 328 17.47 0.59 -23.48
CA ASP A 328 17.88 0.80 -24.89
C ASP A 328 18.96 -0.18 -25.34
N TYR A 329 19.83 -0.60 -24.42
CA TYR A 329 20.90 -1.55 -24.68
C TYR A 329 20.34 -2.97 -24.82
N ASP A 330 19.43 -3.37 -23.92
CA ASP A 330 18.79 -4.70 -23.90
C ASP A 330 17.99 -4.97 -25.17
N ASN A 331 17.44 -3.92 -25.76
CA ASN A 331 16.61 -4.00 -26.96
C ASN A 331 17.44 -4.04 -28.25
N SER A 332 18.76 -3.83 -28.15
CA SER A 332 19.68 -4.02 -29.27
C SER A 332 19.99 -5.50 -29.51
N VAL A 333 20.39 -5.86 -30.73
CA VAL A 333 20.87 -7.21 -31.04
C VAL A 333 22.06 -7.58 -30.14
N GLN A 334 22.95 -6.62 -29.88
CA GLN A 334 24.14 -6.83 -29.03
C GLN A 334 23.76 -7.11 -27.58
N GLY A 335 22.85 -6.31 -27.00
CA GLY A 335 22.41 -6.51 -25.61
C GLY A 335 21.75 -7.86 -25.40
N ARG A 336 20.90 -8.31 -26.33
CA ARG A 336 20.30 -9.65 -26.27
C ARG A 336 21.33 -10.78 -26.39
N ASN A 337 22.35 -10.63 -27.24
CA ASN A 337 23.41 -11.63 -27.35
C ASN A 337 24.23 -11.71 -26.05
N ASN A 338 24.62 -10.57 -25.49
CA ASN A 338 25.38 -10.51 -24.24
C ASN A 338 24.61 -11.11 -23.07
N LEU A 339 23.32 -10.81 -22.98
CA LEU A 339 22.44 -11.41 -21.99
C LEU A 339 22.36 -12.94 -22.13
N ALA A 340 22.18 -13.41 -23.36
CA ALA A 340 22.11 -14.83 -23.65
C ALA A 340 23.41 -15.56 -23.27
N GLU A 341 24.58 -14.94 -23.49
CA GLU A 341 25.88 -15.48 -23.07
C GLU A 341 26.01 -15.58 -21.55
N VAL A 342 25.63 -14.54 -20.81
CA VAL A 342 25.67 -14.55 -19.34
C VAL A 342 24.74 -15.61 -18.76
N ILE A 343 23.50 -15.68 -19.25
CA ILE A 343 22.55 -16.72 -18.82
C ILE A 343 23.09 -18.11 -19.16
N HIS A 344 23.62 -18.30 -20.37
CA HIS A 344 24.16 -19.59 -20.78
C HIS A 344 25.37 -20.01 -19.93
N LEU A 345 26.25 -19.07 -19.58
CA LEU A 345 27.36 -19.33 -18.67
C LEU A 345 26.87 -19.65 -17.25
N ALA A 346 25.91 -18.89 -16.73
CA ALA A 346 25.31 -19.14 -15.42
C ALA A 346 24.66 -20.54 -15.33
N GLN A 347 23.90 -20.92 -16.36
CA GLN A 347 23.29 -22.27 -16.48
C GLN A 347 24.33 -23.38 -16.60
N ARG A 348 25.51 -23.13 -17.21
CA ARG A 348 26.60 -24.12 -17.23
C ARG A 348 27.24 -24.31 -15.85
N ILE A 349 27.36 -23.24 -15.08
CA ILE A 349 27.95 -23.26 -13.73
C ILE A 349 27.00 -23.89 -12.72
N ARG A 350 25.71 -23.50 -12.77
CA ARG A 350 24.64 -23.98 -11.89
C ARG A 350 23.43 -24.43 -12.72
N PRO A 351 23.46 -25.65 -13.30
CA PRO A 351 22.36 -26.17 -14.12
C PRO A 351 21.10 -26.51 -13.32
N ASP A 352 21.19 -26.47 -11.99
CA ASP A 352 20.11 -26.69 -11.05
C ASP A 352 19.31 -25.42 -10.69
N LEU A 353 19.80 -24.24 -11.07
CA LEU A 353 19.11 -22.96 -10.83
C LEU A 353 18.15 -22.60 -11.95
N GLU A 354 17.02 -21.99 -11.58
CA GLU A 354 16.07 -21.39 -12.52
C GLU A 354 16.47 -19.94 -12.82
N PHE A 355 16.79 -19.60 -14.08
CA PHE A 355 17.16 -18.23 -14.45
C PHE A 355 16.01 -17.49 -15.14
N GLY A 356 15.50 -16.46 -14.48
CA GLY A 356 14.60 -15.48 -15.05
C GLY A 356 15.31 -14.19 -15.41
N TYR A 357 14.63 -13.35 -16.18
CA TYR A 357 15.15 -12.07 -16.58
C TYR A 357 14.18 -10.92 -16.28
N TYR A 358 14.70 -9.91 -15.60
CA TYR A 358 13.97 -8.73 -15.11
C TYR A 358 13.89 -7.63 -16.16
N SER A 359 12.76 -6.92 -16.21
CA SER A 359 12.57 -5.68 -16.99
C SER A 359 12.65 -5.78 -18.53
N LEU A 360 12.74 -6.98 -19.15
CA LEU A 360 12.63 -7.14 -20.62
C LEU A 360 11.28 -6.71 -21.15
N LEU A 361 10.30 -6.91 -20.30
CA LEU A 361 8.91 -7.03 -20.65
C LEU A 361 8.09 -6.61 -19.43
N PRO A 362 6.91 -6.06 -19.64
CA PRO A 362 6.52 -5.40 -20.88
C PRO A 362 7.42 -4.18 -21.20
N GLU A 363 7.42 -3.73 -22.46
CA GLU A 363 7.83 -2.37 -22.79
C GLU A 363 7.16 -1.40 -21.79
N ARG A 364 7.93 -0.45 -21.23
CA ARG A 364 7.51 0.51 -20.17
C ARG A 364 6.50 1.56 -20.66
N ASN A 365 5.54 1.13 -21.46
CA ASN A 365 4.56 1.93 -22.14
C ASN A 365 3.16 1.59 -21.62
N TRP A 366 2.91 1.99 -20.37
CA TRP A 366 1.74 1.62 -19.58
C TRP A 366 0.41 2.14 -20.15
N TRP A 367 0.43 3.24 -20.91
CA TRP A 367 -0.80 3.85 -21.42
C TRP A 367 -1.43 3.10 -22.60
N VAL A 368 -0.63 2.39 -23.40
CA VAL A 368 -1.10 1.72 -24.62
C VAL A 368 -2.17 0.65 -24.33
N PRO A 369 -1.96 -0.33 -23.42
CA PRO A 369 -2.98 -1.33 -23.13
C PRO A 369 -4.25 -0.72 -22.54
N ILE A 370 -4.13 0.29 -21.67
CA ILE A 370 -5.27 0.98 -21.03
C ILE A 370 -6.16 1.66 -22.07
N GLN A 371 -5.56 2.45 -22.98
CA GLN A 371 -6.31 3.17 -23.99
C GLN A 371 -6.94 2.23 -25.03
N TYR A 372 -6.30 1.09 -25.30
CA TYR A 372 -6.85 0.07 -26.16
C TYR A 372 -8.06 -0.63 -25.52
N ASP A 373 -8.00 -1.02 -24.24
CA ASP A 373 -9.14 -1.58 -23.51
C ASP A 373 -10.35 -0.62 -23.51
N LYS A 374 -10.12 0.66 -23.21
CA LYS A 374 -11.16 1.68 -23.24
C LYS A 374 -11.80 1.76 -24.64
N LEU A 375 -11.00 1.76 -25.69
CA LEU A 375 -11.50 1.75 -27.06
C LEU A 375 -12.40 0.52 -27.33
N GLN A 376 -12.01 -0.68 -26.87
CA GLN A 376 -12.83 -1.88 -27.03
C GLN A 376 -14.18 -1.77 -26.32
N ARG A 377 -14.21 -1.21 -25.09
CA ARG A 377 -15.44 -0.96 -24.35
C ARG A 377 -16.35 0.06 -25.04
N ASP A 378 -15.79 1.16 -25.54
CA ASP A 378 -16.54 2.20 -26.26
C ASP A 378 -17.13 1.64 -27.57
N LEU A 379 -16.37 0.78 -28.28
CA LEU A 379 -16.84 0.06 -29.48
C LEU A 379 -18.01 -0.88 -29.15
N ALA A 380 -17.89 -1.67 -28.08
CA ALA A 380 -18.94 -2.58 -27.64
C ALA A 380 -20.22 -1.84 -27.21
N ALA A 381 -20.08 -0.64 -26.65
CA ALA A 381 -21.19 0.23 -26.25
C ALA A 381 -21.77 1.07 -27.39
N GLY A 382 -21.23 0.98 -28.62
CA GLY A 382 -21.72 1.74 -29.77
C GLY A 382 -21.44 3.24 -29.73
N LEU A 383 -20.46 3.70 -28.93
CA LEU A 383 -20.20 5.13 -28.65
C LEU A 383 -19.32 5.83 -29.70
N THR A 384 -19.23 5.32 -30.92
CA THR A 384 -18.13 5.64 -31.86
C THR A 384 -18.42 6.68 -32.94
N THR A 385 -19.57 7.36 -32.90
CA THR A 385 -20.00 8.30 -33.95
C THR A 385 -19.08 9.51 -34.19
N TRP A 386 -18.05 9.73 -33.36
CA TRP A 386 -17.15 10.90 -33.44
C TRP A 386 -15.64 10.56 -33.49
N TYR A 387 -15.23 9.29 -33.64
CA TYR A 387 -13.88 8.84 -33.21
C TYR A 387 -13.06 7.94 -34.18
N THR A 388 -13.32 7.92 -35.49
CA THR A 388 -12.63 7.00 -36.43
C THR A 388 -11.09 7.13 -36.47
N ASN A 389 -10.56 8.34 -36.61
CA ASN A 389 -9.10 8.54 -36.72
C ASN A 389 -8.33 8.23 -35.43
N ARG A 390 -8.95 8.43 -34.26
CA ARG A 390 -8.35 8.11 -32.96
C ARG A 390 -8.36 6.60 -32.70
N ALA A 391 -9.44 5.92 -33.08
CA ALA A 391 -9.58 4.46 -32.93
C ALA A 391 -8.49 3.72 -33.73
N GLU A 392 -8.24 4.15 -34.96
CA GLU A 392 -7.15 3.62 -35.78
C GLU A 392 -5.78 3.87 -35.14
N ALA A 393 -5.50 5.09 -34.68
CA ALA A 393 -4.24 5.43 -34.02
C ALA A 393 -3.99 4.60 -32.74
N LEU A 394 -5.02 4.41 -31.90
CA LEU A 394 -4.91 3.59 -30.68
C LEU A 394 -4.72 2.11 -30.99
N THR A 395 -5.40 1.60 -32.01
CA THR A 395 -5.23 0.21 -32.48
C THR A 395 -3.81 0.01 -33.02
N ASN A 396 -3.31 0.94 -33.84
CA ASN A 396 -1.95 0.87 -34.37
C ASN A 396 -0.89 0.94 -33.26
N ALA A 397 -1.09 1.79 -32.24
CA ALA A 397 -0.22 1.84 -31.07
C ALA A 397 -0.18 0.51 -30.31
N TYR A 398 -1.34 -0.15 -30.14
CA TYR A 398 -1.42 -1.47 -29.51
C TYR A 398 -0.75 -2.58 -30.34
N ILE A 399 -0.93 -2.57 -31.67
CA ILE A 399 -0.24 -3.49 -32.59
C ILE A 399 1.27 -3.31 -32.51
N ASP A 400 1.75 -2.07 -32.46
CA ASP A 400 3.17 -1.75 -32.35
C ASP A 400 3.75 -2.19 -31.01
N TRP A 401 3.04 -1.95 -29.91
CA TRP A 401 3.39 -2.43 -28.56
C TRP A 401 3.50 -3.96 -28.50
N THR A 402 2.50 -4.69 -29.03
CA THR A 402 2.56 -6.16 -29.08
C THR A 402 3.70 -6.69 -29.96
N LYS A 403 4.00 -6.01 -31.08
CA LYS A 403 5.14 -6.37 -31.96
C LYS A 403 6.48 -6.20 -31.25
N ARG A 404 6.67 -5.11 -30.50
CA ARG A 404 7.91 -4.91 -29.74
C ARG A 404 8.10 -5.95 -28.66
N ASN A 405 7.05 -6.31 -27.91
CA ASN A 405 7.12 -7.40 -26.93
C ASN A 405 7.35 -8.77 -27.60
N ALA A 406 6.83 -9.00 -28.81
CA ALA A 406 7.07 -10.24 -29.56
C ALA A 406 8.51 -10.40 -30.05
N ALA A 407 9.29 -9.31 -30.13
CA ALA A 407 10.68 -9.36 -30.60
C ALA A 407 11.55 -10.29 -29.75
N TYR A 408 11.36 -10.34 -28.43
CA TYR A 408 12.13 -11.22 -27.55
C TYR A 408 11.78 -12.71 -27.70
N ARG A 409 10.58 -13.01 -28.21
CA ARG A 409 10.15 -14.39 -28.53
C ARG A 409 10.57 -14.84 -29.91
N THR A 410 10.69 -13.91 -30.86
CA THR A 410 10.75 -14.24 -32.28
C THR A 410 12.05 -13.85 -32.97
N GLN A 411 12.78 -12.85 -32.48
CA GLN A 411 14.05 -12.45 -33.09
C GLN A 411 15.15 -13.43 -32.73
N ALA A 412 15.86 -13.88 -33.76
CA ALA A 412 16.99 -14.77 -33.60
C ALA A 412 18.18 -14.06 -32.93
N LEU A 413 18.79 -14.73 -31.97
CA LEU A 413 20.11 -14.38 -31.47
C LEU A 413 21.18 -14.66 -32.54
N SER A 414 22.36 -14.07 -32.40
CA SER A 414 23.43 -14.29 -33.38
C SER A 414 23.87 -15.77 -33.40
N PRO A 415 24.38 -16.26 -34.54
CA PRO A 415 24.99 -17.60 -34.61
C PRO A 415 26.17 -17.79 -33.64
N GLN A 416 26.85 -16.71 -33.26
CA GLN A 416 28.00 -16.74 -32.36
C GLN A 416 27.63 -17.23 -30.96
N VAL A 417 26.41 -16.94 -30.50
CA VAL A 417 25.87 -17.41 -29.20
C VAL A 417 25.04 -18.69 -29.33
N GLY A 418 25.15 -19.38 -30.48
CA GLY A 418 24.40 -20.61 -30.77
C GLY A 418 22.99 -20.38 -31.31
N GLY A 419 22.61 -19.15 -31.68
CA GLY A 419 21.31 -18.84 -32.25
C GLY A 419 20.13 -19.05 -31.28
N GLY A 420 18.94 -19.34 -31.82
CA GLY A 420 17.70 -19.45 -31.05
C GLY A 420 17.12 -18.08 -30.70
N THR A 421 16.31 -18.00 -29.64
CA THR A 421 15.70 -16.74 -29.17
C THR A 421 16.03 -16.52 -27.70
N LEU A 422 15.98 -15.28 -27.23
CA LEU A 422 16.25 -14.97 -25.82
C LEU A 422 15.23 -15.66 -24.90
N ALA A 423 13.96 -15.72 -25.29
CA ALA A 423 12.93 -16.49 -24.58
C ALA A 423 13.28 -17.98 -24.42
N GLY A 424 14.01 -18.56 -25.38
CA GLY A 424 14.51 -19.93 -25.29
C GLY A 424 15.71 -20.12 -24.36
N ARG A 425 16.34 -19.03 -23.89
CA ARG A 425 17.50 -19.06 -23.00
C ARG A 425 17.16 -18.90 -21.53
N VAL A 426 15.99 -18.34 -21.22
CA VAL A 426 15.50 -18.17 -19.84
C VAL A 426 14.54 -19.27 -19.44
N ASP A 427 14.49 -19.52 -18.13
CA ASP A 427 13.58 -20.47 -17.50
C ASP A 427 12.28 -19.79 -17.07
N SER A 428 12.32 -18.49 -16.76
CA SER A 428 11.12 -17.69 -16.43
C SER A 428 11.14 -16.27 -16.97
N ILE A 429 9.95 -15.66 -17.05
CA ILE A 429 9.74 -14.27 -17.48
C ILE A 429 9.35 -13.46 -16.25
N GLN A 430 10.02 -12.33 -16.03
CA GLN A 430 9.80 -11.57 -14.81
C GLN A 430 9.41 -10.13 -15.12
N PRO A 431 8.11 -9.87 -15.42
CA PRO A 431 7.69 -8.56 -15.86
C PRO A 431 7.66 -7.54 -14.73
N SER A 432 8.08 -6.31 -15.02
CA SER A 432 7.98 -5.19 -14.08
C SER A 432 6.68 -4.44 -14.25
N LEU A 433 5.88 -4.38 -13.18
CA LEU A 433 4.62 -3.67 -13.15
C LEU A 433 4.80 -2.37 -12.36
N TYR A 434 4.77 -1.25 -13.09
CA TYR A 434 4.91 0.07 -12.49
C TYR A 434 3.59 0.58 -11.93
N THR A 435 3.68 1.29 -10.81
CA THR A 435 2.59 2.13 -10.32
C THR A 435 2.74 3.54 -10.88
N PHE A 436 1.64 4.13 -11.39
CA PHE A 436 1.64 5.44 -12.08
C PHE A 436 0.49 6.34 -11.61
N TYR A 437 0.74 7.65 -11.64
CA TYR A 437 -0.23 8.69 -11.26
C TYR A 437 -1.19 9.01 -12.39
N ARG A 438 -2.44 9.38 -12.06
CA ARG A 438 -3.35 10.05 -13.00
C ARG A 438 -2.71 11.30 -13.59
N SER A 439 -1.86 12.01 -12.84
CA SER A 439 -1.17 13.22 -13.30
C SER A 439 0.01 12.97 -14.26
N GLN A 440 0.54 11.75 -14.38
CA GLN A 440 1.48 11.42 -15.46
C GLN A 440 0.78 11.36 -16.83
N LEU A 441 -0.54 11.10 -16.86
CA LEU A 441 -1.38 11.36 -18.05
C LEU A 441 -1.50 12.87 -18.33
N ALA A 442 -1.48 13.71 -17.29
CA ALA A 442 -1.53 15.17 -17.39
C ALA A 442 -0.17 15.81 -17.73
N LYS A 443 0.97 15.23 -17.33
CA LYS A 443 2.31 15.78 -17.59
C LYS A 443 2.77 15.66 -19.05
N ARG A 444 2.06 14.93 -19.92
CA ARG A 444 2.39 14.84 -21.36
C ARG A 444 1.41 15.53 -22.31
N LYS A 445 0.54 16.39 -21.81
CA LYS A 445 -0.27 17.31 -22.63
C LYS A 445 -0.53 18.52 -21.74
N GLU A 446 0.17 19.64 -21.87
CA GLU A 446 -0.13 20.61 -22.91
C GLU A 446 0.89 21.74 -22.79
N SER A 447 1.98 21.70 -23.56
CA SER A 447 2.73 22.94 -23.85
C SER A 447 1.86 23.77 -24.79
N VAL A 448 0.86 24.45 -24.25
CA VAL A 448 -0.03 25.29 -25.05
C VAL A 448 0.67 26.61 -25.27
N GLY A 449 0.96 26.90 -26.54
CA GLY A 449 1.53 28.17 -26.94
C GLY A 449 0.50 29.26 -26.75
N VAL A 450 0.71 30.14 -25.77
CA VAL A 450 -0.20 31.25 -25.50
C VAL A 450 0.32 32.58 -26.06
N THR A 451 -0.58 33.53 -26.29
CA THR A 451 -0.24 34.93 -26.57
C THR A 451 -0.92 35.87 -25.56
N PHE A 452 -0.35 37.04 -25.34
CA PHE A 452 -0.74 37.95 -24.26
C PHE A 452 -1.39 39.22 -24.83
N ASN A 453 -2.58 39.57 -24.34
CA ASN A 453 -3.20 40.86 -24.59
C ASN A 453 -3.19 41.71 -23.31
N GLY A 454 -2.16 42.54 -23.16
CA GLY A 454 -2.00 43.41 -21.98
C GLY A 454 -2.91 44.66 -21.97
N THR A 455 -3.86 44.79 -22.89
CA THR A 455 -4.92 45.82 -22.78
C THR A 455 -6.10 45.31 -21.96
N THR A 456 -6.32 44.00 -21.99
CA THR A 456 -7.44 43.31 -21.32
C THR A 456 -6.96 42.33 -20.24
N ASP A 457 -5.64 42.23 -20.03
CA ASP A 457 -5.00 41.24 -19.16
C ASP A 457 -5.45 39.79 -19.44
N THR A 458 -5.76 39.51 -20.71
CA THR A 458 -6.20 38.19 -21.18
C THR A 458 -5.09 37.45 -21.89
N ILE A 459 -5.02 36.15 -21.65
CA ILE A 459 -4.17 35.19 -22.34
C ILE A 459 -5.02 34.48 -23.38
N LEU A 460 -4.55 34.47 -24.63
CA LEU A 460 -5.21 33.81 -25.76
C LEU A 460 -4.56 32.45 -26.01
N SER A 461 -5.40 31.43 -26.15
CA SER A 461 -4.99 30.04 -26.22
C SER A 461 -6.12 29.22 -26.85
N ILE A 462 -6.07 28.99 -28.16
CA ILE A 462 -7.19 28.36 -28.89
C ILE A 462 -7.43 26.91 -28.42
N GLY A 463 -8.67 26.59 -28.05
CA GLY A 463 -9.11 25.24 -27.69
C GLY A 463 -8.42 24.64 -26.46
N HIS A 464 -8.13 25.45 -25.45
CA HIS A 464 -7.49 24.99 -24.22
C HIS A 464 -8.45 24.21 -23.32
N SER A 465 -7.90 23.43 -22.38
CA SER A 465 -8.66 22.65 -21.41
C SER A 465 -8.77 23.28 -20.00
N PHE A 466 -8.27 24.51 -19.81
CA PHE A 466 -8.27 25.21 -18.51
C PHE A 466 -9.66 25.67 -18.05
N HIS A 467 -9.90 25.59 -16.73
CA HIS A 467 -11.09 26.03 -16.03
C HIS A 467 -10.75 27.07 -14.94
N ASP A 468 -11.72 27.88 -14.54
CA ASP A 468 -11.56 28.85 -13.45
C ASP A 468 -11.15 28.15 -12.14
N GLY A 469 -10.11 28.69 -11.49
CA GLY A 469 -9.50 28.12 -10.30
C GLY A 469 -8.31 27.18 -10.56
N ASP A 470 -8.06 26.79 -11.82
CA ASP A 470 -6.89 25.97 -12.16
C ASP A 470 -5.60 26.71 -11.82
N ALA A 471 -4.71 26.05 -11.08
CA ALA A 471 -3.39 26.59 -10.80
C ALA A 471 -2.46 26.35 -12.00
N ILE A 472 -1.67 27.35 -12.40
CA ILE A 472 -0.73 27.27 -13.54
C ILE A 472 0.62 27.96 -13.23
N ARG A 473 1.69 27.58 -13.94
CA ARG A 473 3.00 28.25 -13.99
C ARG A 473 3.51 28.33 -15.42
N PHE A 474 4.26 29.38 -15.70
CA PHE A 474 4.98 29.50 -16.97
C PHE A 474 6.31 28.77 -16.91
N VAL A 475 6.67 28.06 -17.98
CA VAL A 475 7.94 27.31 -18.09
C VAL A 475 8.92 27.89 -19.11
N THR A 476 8.55 29.01 -19.73
CA THR A 476 9.40 29.78 -20.66
C THR A 476 9.80 31.12 -20.06
N PRO A 477 11.08 31.53 -20.10
CA PRO A 477 11.58 32.69 -19.37
C PRO A 477 11.18 34.06 -19.95
N ASN A 478 10.76 34.13 -21.23
CA ASN A 478 10.44 35.40 -21.92
C ASN A 478 8.95 35.77 -21.72
N LEU A 479 8.59 36.25 -20.53
CA LEU A 479 7.22 36.65 -20.19
C LEU A 479 7.04 38.17 -20.21
N PRO A 480 5.81 38.68 -20.44
CA PRO A 480 5.52 40.10 -20.29
C PRO A 480 5.75 40.59 -18.86
N LEU A 481 6.05 41.89 -18.74
CA LEU A 481 6.30 42.54 -17.45
C LEU A 481 5.03 42.43 -16.56
N GLY A 482 5.18 41.84 -15.38
CA GLY A 482 4.08 41.50 -14.46
C GLY A 482 3.91 39.99 -14.25
N LEU A 483 4.43 39.17 -15.17
CA LEU A 483 4.44 37.71 -15.06
C LEU A 483 5.86 37.17 -14.85
N ASN A 484 6.00 36.07 -14.12
CA ASN A 484 7.28 35.39 -13.95
C ASN A 484 7.10 33.87 -13.85
N ILE A 485 8.20 33.12 -14.06
CA ILE A 485 8.19 31.65 -14.04
C ILE A 485 8.18 31.06 -12.62
N THR A 486 8.53 31.86 -11.60
CA THR A 486 8.61 31.40 -10.22
C THR A 486 7.29 31.51 -9.46
N THR A 487 6.31 32.23 -9.99
CA THR A 487 4.99 32.44 -9.39
C THR A 487 3.96 31.46 -9.94
N THR A 488 3.20 30.86 -9.03
CA THR A 488 1.97 30.14 -9.35
C THR A 488 0.82 31.13 -9.52
N TYR A 489 0.05 30.99 -10.59
CA TYR A 489 -1.13 31.78 -10.89
C TYR A 489 -2.39 30.91 -10.89
N PHE A 490 -3.56 31.50 -10.76
CA PHE A 490 -4.85 30.83 -10.85
C PHE A 490 -5.64 31.35 -12.05
N VAL A 491 -6.24 30.45 -12.84
CA VAL A 491 -7.04 30.77 -14.02
C VAL A 491 -8.37 31.43 -13.61
N LEU A 492 -8.78 32.48 -14.32
CA LEU A 492 -10.04 33.19 -14.15
C LEU A 492 -10.68 33.54 -15.49
N ASN A 493 -12.01 33.67 -15.52
CA ASN A 493 -12.77 34.09 -16.70
C ASN A 493 -12.42 33.26 -17.95
N ALA A 494 -12.17 31.96 -17.78
CA ALA A 494 -11.85 31.03 -18.85
C ALA A 494 -13.04 30.83 -19.80
N ASN A 495 -12.76 30.89 -21.09
CA ASN A 495 -13.66 30.50 -22.17
C ASN A 495 -12.92 29.56 -23.13
N GLU A 496 -13.51 29.22 -24.28
CA GLU A 496 -12.94 28.23 -25.20
C GLU A 496 -11.52 28.59 -25.70
N ASP A 497 -11.22 29.89 -25.83
CA ASP A 497 -10.00 30.36 -26.50
C ASP A 497 -9.17 31.35 -25.66
N SER A 498 -9.59 31.67 -24.43
CA SER A 498 -8.90 32.65 -23.60
C SER A 498 -9.25 32.59 -22.11
N PHE A 499 -8.36 33.12 -21.29
CA PHE A 499 -8.51 33.22 -19.83
C PHE A 499 -7.69 34.40 -19.27
N GLN A 500 -7.89 34.73 -18.01
CA GLN A 500 -7.10 35.67 -17.22
C GLN A 500 -6.41 34.94 -16.06
N LEU A 501 -5.53 35.63 -15.34
CA LEU A 501 -4.77 35.07 -14.21
C LEU A 501 -4.97 35.88 -12.93
N ALA A 502 -4.98 35.22 -11.77
CA ALA A 502 -4.89 35.83 -10.45
C ALA A 502 -3.72 35.25 -9.64
N LEU A 503 -3.29 35.96 -8.60
CA LEU A 503 -2.26 35.47 -7.66
C LEU A 503 -2.83 34.51 -6.60
N GLU A 504 -4.14 34.57 -6.36
CA GLU A 504 -4.87 33.72 -5.42
C GLU A 504 -6.22 33.32 -6.03
N SER A 505 -6.80 32.19 -5.60
CA SER A 505 -8.02 31.61 -6.18
C SER A 505 -9.29 32.49 -6.09
N GLN A 506 -9.22 33.62 -5.37
CA GLN A 506 -10.31 34.59 -5.18
C GLN A 506 -9.85 36.05 -5.39
N ALA A 507 -8.65 36.27 -5.95
CA ALA A 507 -8.12 37.60 -6.19
C ALA A 507 -8.53 38.14 -7.58
N GLY A 508 -8.41 39.46 -7.77
CA GLY A 508 -8.59 40.10 -9.08
C GLY A 508 -7.51 39.71 -10.09
N ALA A 509 -7.77 39.97 -11.38
CA ALA A 509 -6.84 39.66 -12.45
C ALA A 509 -5.47 40.37 -12.28
N VAL A 510 -4.39 39.68 -12.64
CA VAL A 510 -3.01 40.18 -12.66
C VAL A 510 -2.83 41.06 -13.87
N ASN A 511 -2.44 42.30 -13.63
CA ASN A 511 -2.10 43.22 -14.71
C ASN A 511 -0.74 42.87 -15.31
N PHE A 512 -0.65 42.71 -16.63
CA PHE A 512 0.61 42.49 -17.34
C PHE A 512 0.69 43.30 -18.63
N ALA A 513 1.89 43.74 -18.99
CA ALA A 513 2.09 44.53 -20.21
C ALA A 513 1.83 43.70 -21.49
N ALA A 514 1.41 44.35 -22.57
CA ALA A 514 1.24 43.66 -23.85
C ALA A 514 2.61 43.18 -24.39
N GLY A 515 2.69 41.90 -24.78
CA GLY A 515 3.93 41.31 -25.30
C GLY A 515 3.64 40.17 -26.27
N SER A 516 4.32 40.17 -27.42
CA SER A 516 4.25 39.09 -28.40
C SER A 516 5.27 38.00 -28.06
N ALA A 517 5.01 37.22 -27.01
CA ALA A 517 5.82 36.06 -26.68
C ALA A 517 4.94 34.80 -26.69
N ARG A 518 5.44 33.74 -27.34
CA ARG A 518 4.90 32.38 -27.15
C ARG A 518 5.44 31.87 -25.83
N ALA A 519 4.56 31.65 -24.87
CA ALA A 519 4.91 31.02 -23.61
C ALA A 519 4.28 29.64 -23.51
N ASN A 520 4.98 28.73 -22.82
CA ASN A 520 4.41 27.43 -22.46
C ASN A 520 3.96 27.49 -20.99
N ILE A 521 2.81 26.91 -20.73
CA ILE A 521 2.19 26.82 -19.41
C ILE A 521 2.24 25.37 -18.95
N ALA A 522 2.52 25.16 -17.67
CA ALA A 522 2.40 23.87 -17.00
C ALA A 522 1.58 24.05 -15.72
N PHE A 523 0.87 23.02 -15.27
CA PHE A 523 0.32 23.03 -13.91
C PHE A 523 1.49 23.14 -12.90
N PRO A 524 1.38 23.97 -11.84
CA PRO A 524 2.37 24.02 -10.80
C PRO A 524 2.48 22.63 -10.19
N TRP A 525 3.67 22.28 -9.72
CA TRP A 525 3.87 21.16 -8.81
C TRP A 525 2.95 21.35 -7.59
N THR A 526 1.75 20.80 -7.64
CA THR A 526 0.87 20.67 -6.49
C THR A 526 1.10 19.30 -5.87
N PRO A 527 1.14 19.18 -4.54
CA PRO A 527 1.18 17.90 -3.85
C PRO A 527 -0.04 16.99 -4.08
N TYR A 528 -1.02 17.42 -4.90
CA TYR A 528 -2.03 16.55 -5.51
C TYR A 528 -1.43 15.51 -6.50
N GLU A 529 -0.11 15.50 -6.70
CA GLU A 529 0.64 14.53 -7.52
C GLU A 529 0.77 13.13 -6.88
N ALA A 530 -0.23 12.65 -6.13
CA ALA A 530 -0.19 11.35 -5.48
C ALA A 530 -1.48 10.50 -5.61
N ASP A 531 -2.38 10.78 -6.56
CA ASP A 531 -3.53 9.91 -6.84
C ASP A 531 -3.13 8.79 -7.84
N PRO A 532 -2.91 7.54 -7.37
CA PRO A 532 -2.69 6.42 -8.28
C PRO A 532 -3.88 6.23 -9.21
N ASP A 533 -3.62 5.82 -10.44
CA ASP A 533 -4.70 5.39 -11.34
C ASP A 533 -5.18 3.98 -10.99
N VAL A 534 -5.79 3.85 -9.79
CA VAL A 534 -6.28 2.58 -9.21
C VAL A 534 -7.16 1.81 -10.20
N ALA A 535 -8.04 2.52 -10.91
CA ALA A 535 -8.99 1.92 -11.82
C ALA A 535 -8.34 1.31 -13.08
N ASN A 536 -7.27 1.92 -13.61
CA ASN A 536 -6.62 1.44 -14.82
C ASN A 536 -5.39 0.56 -14.55
N TRP A 537 -4.90 0.50 -13.31
CA TRP A 537 -3.75 -0.33 -12.97
C TRP A 537 -4.01 -1.83 -13.19
N ASP A 538 -5.20 -2.33 -12.83
CA ASP A 538 -5.55 -3.74 -13.07
C ASP A 538 -5.57 -4.09 -14.56
N VAL A 539 -6.11 -3.20 -15.39
CA VAL A 539 -6.11 -3.36 -16.86
C VAL A 539 -4.68 -3.42 -17.38
N TYR A 540 -3.82 -2.53 -16.89
CA TYR A 540 -2.39 -2.58 -17.19
C TYR A 540 -1.78 -3.93 -16.77
N ALA A 541 -1.94 -4.37 -15.52
CA ALA A 541 -1.38 -5.64 -15.04
C ALA A 541 -1.85 -6.84 -15.88
N GLN A 542 -3.15 -6.92 -16.19
CA GLN A 542 -3.75 -7.98 -16.99
C GLN A 542 -3.12 -8.11 -18.38
N TYR A 543 -3.03 -7.01 -19.12
CA TYR A 543 -2.47 -7.04 -20.48
C TYR A 543 -0.98 -7.40 -20.50
N ASN A 544 -0.22 -6.91 -19.52
CA ASN A 544 1.22 -7.17 -19.45
C ASN A 544 1.52 -8.62 -19.04
N ILE A 545 0.83 -9.14 -18.04
CA ILE A 545 0.97 -10.54 -17.65
C ILE A 545 0.47 -11.46 -18.77
N ALA A 546 -0.63 -11.13 -19.45
CA ALA A 546 -1.11 -11.89 -20.60
C ALA A 546 -0.09 -11.92 -21.75
N GLU A 547 0.65 -10.83 -22.00
CA GLU A 547 1.73 -10.81 -22.99
C GLU A 547 2.92 -11.67 -22.54
N ALA A 548 3.31 -11.62 -21.26
CA ALA A 548 4.36 -12.45 -20.68
C ALA A 548 4.00 -13.95 -20.73
N ARG A 549 2.73 -14.31 -20.55
CA ARG A 549 2.24 -15.70 -20.66
C ARG A 549 2.44 -16.30 -22.05
N LYS A 550 2.51 -15.48 -23.10
CA LYS A 550 2.75 -15.98 -24.48
C LYS A 550 4.17 -16.52 -24.71
N PHE A 551 5.06 -16.43 -23.71
CA PHE A 551 6.38 -17.05 -23.71
C PHE A 551 6.34 -18.52 -23.30
N ASN A 552 5.21 -19.00 -22.74
CA ASN A 552 5.03 -20.37 -22.26
C ASN A 552 6.10 -20.78 -21.23
N LYS A 553 6.33 -19.89 -20.26
CA LYS A 553 7.28 -20.02 -19.16
C LYS A 553 6.60 -19.52 -17.87
N PRO A 554 7.09 -19.91 -16.68
CA PRO A 554 6.72 -19.28 -15.43
C PRO A 554 6.86 -17.74 -15.49
N VAL A 555 5.93 -17.01 -14.89
CA VAL A 555 5.82 -15.56 -14.87
C VAL A 555 5.91 -15.05 -13.44
N TYR A 556 6.96 -14.32 -13.08
CA TYR A 556 7.11 -13.73 -11.75
C TYR A 556 6.96 -12.20 -11.80
N ALA A 557 5.82 -11.69 -11.33
CA ALA A 557 5.50 -10.27 -11.46
C ALA A 557 6.24 -9.43 -10.42
N TRP A 558 7.02 -8.46 -10.87
CA TRP A 558 7.70 -7.50 -10.01
C TRP A 558 6.77 -6.36 -9.63
N LEU A 559 6.62 -6.13 -8.33
CA LEU A 559 5.85 -5.05 -7.74
C LEU A 559 6.73 -4.19 -6.83
N SER A 560 6.34 -2.92 -6.70
CA SER A 560 6.96 -2.02 -5.72
C SER A 560 5.90 -1.52 -4.74
N PRO A 561 6.15 -1.58 -3.43
CA PRO A 561 5.26 -1.00 -2.42
C PRO A 561 5.34 0.54 -2.40
N SER A 562 6.22 1.13 -3.22
CA SER A 562 6.36 2.56 -3.36
C SER A 562 6.34 3.02 -4.81
N MET A 563 6.14 4.33 -4.97
CA MET A 563 6.24 5.01 -6.25
C MET A 563 7.59 5.72 -6.37
N ALA A 564 8.28 5.54 -7.50
CA ALA A 564 9.53 6.25 -7.79
C ALA A 564 9.27 7.73 -8.14
N GLY A 565 9.81 8.65 -7.33
CA GLY A 565 9.67 10.10 -7.44
C GLY A 565 10.60 10.84 -6.46
N ALA A 566 10.58 12.19 -6.43
CA ALA A 566 11.48 13.06 -5.63
C ALA A 566 11.24 13.00 -4.09
N GLY A 567 11.14 11.79 -3.56
CA GLY A 567 10.62 11.41 -2.26
C GLY A 567 9.82 10.11 -2.46
N VAL A 568 10.23 9.02 -1.83
CA VAL A 568 9.52 7.74 -1.95
C VAL A 568 8.15 7.89 -1.27
N ILE A 569 7.08 7.69 -2.03
CA ILE A 569 5.71 7.70 -1.51
C ILE A 569 5.25 6.24 -1.50
N HIS A 570 4.95 5.72 -0.31
CA HIS A 570 4.38 4.39 -0.15
C HIS A 570 2.92 4.38 -0.58
N LEU A 571 2.50 3.24 -1.11
CA LEU A 571 1.11 3.01 -1.50
C LEU A 571 0.23 2.83 -0.27
N ASP A 572 -1.02 3.25 -0.39
CA ASP A 572 -2.04 2.95 0.61
C ASP A 572 -2.31 1.44 0.67
N GLU A 573 -2.87 1.02 1.80
CA GLU A 573 -3.04 -0.38 2.15
C GLU A 573 -3.99 -1.09 1.18
N GLN A 574 -5.11 -0.45 0.83
CA GLN A 574 -6.13 -1.06 -0.03
C GLN A 574 -5.63 -1.24 -1.46
N PHE A 575 -4.95 -0.22 -1.99
CA PHE A 575 -4.44 -0.30 -3.35
C PHE A 575 -3.30 -1.30 -3.47
N PHE A 576 -2.34 -1.34 -2.54
CA PHE A 576 -1.28 -2.34 -2.62
C PHE A 576 -1.80 -3.77 -2.44
N LEU A 577 -2.79 -3.96 -1.56
CA LEU A 577 -3.48 -5.25 -1.42
C LEU A 577 -4.18 -5.67 -2.72
N GLN A 578 -4.81 -4.74 -3.43
CA GLN A 578 -5.37 -4.99 -4.77
C GLN A 578 -4.28 -5.42 -5.76
N GLN A 579 -3.12 -4.73 -5.77
CA GLN A 579 -2.01 -5.10 -6.67
C GLN A 579 -1.48 -6.52 -6.41
N LEU A 580 -1.31 -6.88 -5.13
CA LEU A 580 -0.90 -8.22 -4.72
C LEU A 580 -1.91 -9.28 -5.15
N ARG A 581 -3.21 -9.07 -4.92
CA ARG A 581 -4.26 -10.01 -5.32
C ARG A 581 -4.38 -10.16 -6.83
N THR A 582 -4.35 -9.06 -7.58
CA THR A 582 -4.41 -9.08 -9.05
C THR A 582 -3.21 -9.82 -9.64
N THR A 583 -2.00 -9.56 -9.14
CA THR A 583 -0.81 -10.27 -9.63
C THR A 583 -0.81 -11.74 -9.26
N ALA A 584 -1.17 -12.09 -8.02
CA ALA A 584 -1.28 -13.48 -7.58
C ALA A 584 -2.31 -14.28 -8.41
N ALA A 585 -3.41 -13.66 -8.82
CA ALA A 585 -4.41 -14.30 -9.67
C ALA A 585 -3.92 -14.58 -11.10
N LEU A 586 -2.91 -13.86 -11.59
CA LEU A 586 -2.51 -13.86 -13.01
C LEU A 586 -1.10 -14.44 -13.24
N ALA A 587 -0.20 -14.29 -12.27
CA ALA A 587 1.21 -14.66 -12.33
C ALA A 587 1.48 -16.01 -11.62
N ASP A 588 2.71 -16.50 -11.76
CA ASP A 588 3.19 -17.72 -11.11
C ASP A 588 3.89 -17.45 -9.77
N GLY A 589 4.31 -16.22 -9.55
CA GLY A 589 4.92 -15.72 -8.33
C GLY A 589 4.94 -14.19 -8.32
N VAL A 590 5.20 -13.60 -7.16
CA VAL A 590 5.33 -12.16 -6.97
C VAL A 590 6.74 -11.86 -6.48
N ILE A 591 7.35 -10.80 -6.98
CA ILE A 591 8.66 -10.30 -6.53
C ILE A 591 8.47 -8.87 -6.03
N LEU A 592 8.76 -8.63 -4.76
CA LEU A 592 8.71 -7.31 -4.16
C LEU A 592 10.04 -6.59 -4.33
N TRP A 593 9.98 -5.36 -4.80
CA TRP A 593 11.15 -4.50 -5.00
C TRP A 593 10.93 -3.12 -4.40
N GLU A 594 11.83 -2.71 -3.52
CA GLU A 594 11.79 -1.44 -2.79
C GLU A 594 13.19 -0.83 -2.73
N PRO A 595 13.42 0.30 -3.43
CA PRO A 595 14.74 0.91 -3.51
C PRO A 595 15.17 1.71 -2.28
N SER A 596 14.34 1.83 -1.24
CA SER A 596 14.59 2.82 -0.19
C SER A 596 14.22 2.43 1.23
N LEU A 597 14.39 1.16 1.60
CA LEU A 597 14.28 0.77 3.00
C LEU A 597 15.43 1.38 3.82
N ARG A 598 15.09 2.30 4.72
CA ARG A 598 16.07 3.02 5.54
C ARG A 598 16.28 2.44 6.95
N THR A 599 15.30 1.73 7.53
CA THR A 599 15.41 1.01 8.84
C THR A 599 14.29 -0.04 9.04
N GLU A 600 14.49 -0.98 9.98
CA GLU A 600 13.58 -2.07 10.40
C GLU A 600 12.28 -1.53 11.06
N ASP A 601 12.36 -0.58 12.00
CA ASP A 601 11.14 0.00 12.65
C ASP A 601 10.19 0.73 11.68
N PHE A 602 10.69 1.14 10.52
CA PHE A 602 9.94 1.97 9.59
C PHE A 602 8.80 1.20 8.93
N HIS A 603 8.98 -0.08 8.57
CA HIS A 603 7.99 -0.83 7.77
C HIS A 603 6.77 -1.29 8.58
N LEU A 604 6.91 -1.60 9.88
CA LEU A 604 5.81 -2.10 10.71
C LEU A 604 4.62 -1.11 10.79
N SER A 605 4.91 0.17 10.60
CA SER A 605 3.93 1.26 10.60
C SER A 605 3.38 1.61 9.22
N GLN A 606 3.96 1.11 8.13
CA GLN A 606 3.56 1.47 6.77
C GLN A 606 2.34 0.68 6.30
N ASP A 607 1.48 1.37 5.55
CA ASP A 607 0.25 0.84 4.95
C ASP A 607 0.50 -0.36 4.03
N TRP A 608 1.53 -0.30 3.18
CA TRP A 608 1.89 -1.41 2.28
C TRP A 608 2.30 -2.68 3.03
N TYR A 609 2.89 -2.57 4.22
CA TYR A 609 3.31 -3.73 5.00
C TYR A 609 2.11 -4.39 5.68
N ARG A 610 1.11 -3.61 6.13
CA ARG A 610 -0.17 -4.15 6.59
C ARG A 610 -0.89 -4.90 5.47
N ALA A 611 -0.92 -4.32 4.26
CA ALA A 611 -1.44 -5.00 3.07
C ALA A 611 -0.70 -6.31 2.77
N LEU A 612 0.64 -6.32 2.87
CA LEU A 612 1.44 -7.52 2.69
C LEU A 612 1.10 -8.61 3.73
N LYS A 613 0.94 -8.25 5.00
CA LYS A 613 0.53 -9.21 6.05
C LYS A 613 -0.84 -9.81 5.75
N THR A 614 -1.82 -8.97 5.38
CA THR A 614 -3.16 -9.41 4.99
C THR A 614 -3.10 -10.36 3.79
N PHE A 615 -2.38 -9.97 2.73
CA PHE A 615 -2.19 -10.82 1.56
C PHE A 615 -1.47 -12.13 1.88
N MET A 616 -0.40 -12.10 2.66
CA MET A 616 0.31 -13.32 3.06
C MET A 616 -0.62 -14.21 3.87
N LYS A 617 -1.38 -13.68 4.84
CA LYS A 617 -2.42 -14.44 5.55
C LYS A 617 -3.41 -15.07 4.57
N GLU A 618 -3.80 -14.42 3.48
CA GLU A 618 -4.70 -14.95 2.44
C GLU A 618 -4.06 -15.95 1.46
N ASN A 619 -2.77 -15.79 1.16
CA ASN A 619 -2.00 -16.53 0.16
C ASN A 619 -1.32 -17.76 0.75
N THR A 620 -0.86 -17.64 1.99
CA THR A 620 -0.42 -18.74 2.83
C THR A 620 -1.57 -19.29 3.66
N SER A 621 -2.79 -18.68 3.59
CA SER A 621 -4.02 -19.23 4.18
C SER A 621 -4.14 -20.67 3.71
N PRO A 622 -3.79 -21.59 4.59
CA PRO A 622 -3.39 -22.90 4.20
C PRO A 622 -4.62 -23.75 3.97
N ASP A 623 -4.54 -24.49 2.88
CA ASP A 623 -5.63 -25.21 2.29
C ASP A 623 -6.28 -26.15 3.31
N THR A 624 -7.60 -26.25 3.28
CA THR A 624 -8.28 -27.38 3.95
C THR A 624 -8.10 -28.68 3.15
N ALA A 625 -7.48 -28.61 1.96
CA ALA A 625 -7.06 -29.77 1.21
C ALA A 625 -5.84 -30.44 1.85
N LEU A 626 -5.99 -31.71 2.20
CA LEU A 626 -4.90 -32.59 2.60
C LEU A 626 -4.54 -33.48 1.41
N LYS A 627 -3.34 -33.33 0.86
CA LYS A 627 -2.82 -34.24 -0.15
C LYS A 627 -2.18 -35.46 0.52
N VAL A 628 -2.60 -36.64 0.09
CA VAL A 628 -2.11 -37.92 0.56
C VAL A 628 -1.47 -38.68 -0.59
N THR A 629 -0.18 -38.96 -0.48
CA THR A 629 0.56 -39.79 -1.42
C THR A 629 0.79 -41.17 -0.82
N VAL A 630 0.29 -42.21 -1.46
CA VAL A 630 0.50 -43.60 -1.04
C VAL A 630 1.47 -44.27 -2.00
N VAL A 631 2.58 -44.77 -1.44
CA VAL A 631 3.60 -45.52 -2.19
C VAL A 631 3.57 -47.00 -1.84
N PRO A 632 3.93 -47.91 -2.77
CA PRO A 632 4.12 -49.32 -2.46
C PRO A 632 5.16 -49.51 -1.34
N PRO A 633 5.10 -50.59 -0.56
CA PRO A 633 6.19 -50.95 0.34
C PRO A 633 7.45 -51.19 -0.48
N SER A 634 8.55 -50.52 -0.13
CA SER A 634 9.81 -50.63 -0.86
C SER A 634 10.30 -52.08 -0.87
N SER A 635 10.46 -52.65 -2.06
CA SER A 635 11.31 -53.83 -2.25
C SER A 635 12.76 -53.43 -1.98
N THR A 636 13.41 -54.17 -1.09
CA THR A 636 14.77 -53.99 -0.57
C THR A 636 15.79 -53.53 -1.62
N ILE A 637 16.41 -52.36 -1.42
CA ILE A 637 17.54 -51.88 -2.24
C ILE A 637 18.75 -52.77 -1.93
N THR A 638 19.28 -53.46 -2.95
CA THR A 638 20.59 -54.11 -2.86
C THR A 638 21.65 -53.05 -3.17
N THR A 639 22.42 -52.62 -2.17
CA THR A 639 23.55 -51.71 -2.36
C THR A 639 24.62 -52.38 -3.21
N LYS A 640 24.95 -51.79 -4.36
CA LYS A 640 26.16 -52.13 -5.13
C LYS A 640 27.27 -51.17 -4.72
N THR A 641 28.31 -51.68 -4.10
CA THR A 641 29.51 -50.92 -3.74
C THR A 641 30.23 -50.46 -5.01
N ILE A 642 30.49 -49.17 -5.14
CA ILE A 642 31.33 -48.61 -6.22
C ILE A 642 32.81 -48.87 -5.83
N PRO A 643 33.69 -49.32 -6.75
CA PRO A 643 35.10 -49.51 -6.43
C PRO A 643 35.78 -48.17 -6.14
N THR A 644 36.62 -48.13 -5.10
CA THR A 644 37.43 -46.97 -4.73
C THR A 644 38.37 -46.56 -5.86
N ILE A 645 38.26 -45.32 -6.35
CA ILE A 645 39.23 -44.73 -7.28
C ILE A 645 40.40 -44.18 -6.47
N LYS A 646 41.63 -44.66 -6.72
CA LYS A 646 42.85 -44.08 -6.13
C LYS A 646 43.54 -43.19 -7.15
N LEU A 647 43.77 -41.93 -6.80
CA LEU A 647 44.57 -40.99 -7.59
C LEU A 647 46.04 -41.07 -7.16
N LYS A 648 46.96 -40.83 -8.10
CA LYS A 648 48.41 -40.82 -7.88
C LYS A 648 49.00 -39.60 -8.60
N GLU A 649 49.87 -38.85 -7.93
CA GLU A 649 50.27 -37.51 -8.41
C GLU A 649 51.37 -37.52 -9.49
N ASP A 650 52.24 -38.54 -9.54
CA ASP A 650 53.11 -38.83 -10.69
C ASP A 650 53.78 -40.21 -10.53
N SER A 651 54.71 -40.55 -11.45
CA SER A 651 55.39 -41.84 -11.49
C SER A 651 56.38 -42.10 -10.33
N ALA A 652 56.60 -41.17 -9.40
CA ALA A 652 57.56 -41.33 -8.30
C ALA A 652 57.03 -41.06 -6.87
N GLY A 653 55.78 -40.62 -6.67
CA GLY A 653 55.21 -40.38 -5.33
C GLY A 653 54.35 -41.53 -4.75
N SER A 654 54.33 -41.66 -3.41
CA SER A 654 53.46 -42.56 -2.64
C SER A 654 51.98 -42.13 -2.68
N ALA A 655 51.06 -43.09 -2.50
CA ALA A 655 49.61 -42.89 -2.62
C ALA A 655 49.07 -41.84 -1.63
N ILE A 656 48.12 -41.01 -2.11
CA ILE A 656 47.40 -40.03 -1.30
C ILE A 656 46.39 -40.76 -0.40
N ASP A 657 46.42 -40.46 0.90
CA ASP A 657 45.42 -40.91 1.86
C ASP A 657 44.24 -39.93 1.84
N LEU A 658 43.07 -40.41 1.43
CA LEU A 658 41.84 -39.63 1.30
C LEU A 658 41.02 -39.59 2.59
N ASP A 659 41.41 -40.33 3.64
CA ASP A 659 40.69 -40.33 4.93
C ASP A 659 40.95 -39.04 5.75
N ALA A 660 41.83 -38.16 5.28
CA ALA A 660 42.14 -36.87 5.91
C ALA A 660 41.31 -35.68 5.37
N TYR A 661 40.37 -35.89 4.44
CA TYR A 661 39.58 -34.84 3.79
C TYR A 661 38.08 -34.95 4.05
#